data_AF-A0A924PSM0-F1
#
_entry.id   AF-A0A924PSM0-F1
#
_cell.length_a   1.000
_cell.length_b   1.000
_cell.length_c   1.000
_cell.angle_alpha   90.00
_cell.angle_beta   90.00
_cell.angle_gamma   90.00
#
_symmetry.space_group_name_H-M   'P 1'
#
loop_
_entity.id
_entity.type
_entity.pdbx_description
1 polymer ?
#
loop_
_entity_poly.entity_id
_entity_poly.type
_entity_poly.pdbx_seq_one_letter_code
_entity_poly.pdbx_strand_id
1 'polypeptide(L)'
;MKHPASHPLQQLLAQAAEQHAGGDLPAAESSYRSALALDADQAMALAGMGALEGQRGRPAQAAHYLARACALEPQMAMFQHNHGEALRQLGQLPQAEAALRRAIELDQGLVPAWDSLMAMTQAAHAQAVGARDTRRADVLATELSRMANNLGNAWLVRGDLAQATSSYRQALSIRPDYPVAWSNLGNSLRHAGQTHEAEAACRRAIALDPDFAAAWNNLGNALIEQGRYPEGVPCYAQALAKQPDFPEALHNRGSGSLFNQLFVPLIGDAELTAVHHAWGAAYPAPRDPTWNNTCEPDRVLRVAYLSPDFREHAMRHFIEPLLANHRASNVEVVCYAQGPGADDHTRRLIAYGHSWNWVHGLSDAELAARITHDRIDILVDCAGHTRGTRITALAGKPAPIMMSWLGYLGDTGLPAMDYRLTDAWVDPPGADMEAEEKARLHEVPLRIPGGMLAYRPHAAAPDANDLPCQARGAITFGSLNNIQKLNRQIVSDWAQLLASVPGSRLLLQSKQLCDSGVVGRIRGMFEAFGIPPARLDLRPASADFLRTYHEIDIALDTWPYGGGATTCDALWMGVPVITLSGTRAAGRLSTSLLHLAGHPEWVTETSSDYIVAAIELARQTRMLADIRRDLRMQVQASALCDEAGFVSRLEDVYRAAWKHWLEKA
;
A
#
# COMPACT_ATOMS: atom_id res chain seq x y z
N MET A 1 33.48 -18.12 3.54
CA MET A 1 32.95 -19.50 3.49
C MET A 1 32.72 -19.87 2.04
N LYS A 2 33.11 -21.07 1.62
CA LYS A 2 32.96 -21.58 0.24
C LYS A 2 31.47 -21.58 -0.15
N HIS A 3 31.13 -21.10 -1.34
CA HIS A 3 29.81 -21.35 -1.95
C HIS A 3 29.55 -22.87 -1.93
N PRO A 4 28.38 -23.35 -1.49
CA PRO A 4 28.05 -24.76 -1.63
C PRO A 4 27.94 -25.05 -3.13
N ALA A 5 28.75 -25.98 -3.63
CA ALA A 5 28.65 -26.45 -5.00
C ALA A 5 27.23 -27.01 -5.22
N SER A 6 26.44 -26.34 -6.08
CA SER A 6 25.13 -26.80 -6.48
C SER A 6 25.21 -28.23 -7.02
N HIS A 7 24.32 -29.12 -6.57
CA HIS A 7 24.27 -30.52 -6.95
C HIS A 7 24.22 -30.67 -8.48
N PRO A 8 24.96 -31.61 -9.13
CA PRO A 8 25.01 -31.74 -10.59
C PRO A 8 23.63 -31.82 -11.26
N LEU A 9 22.67 -32.47 -10.61
CA LEU A 9 21.27 -32.54 -11.05
C LEU A 9 20.59 -31.17 -11.10
N GLN A 10 20.83 -30.32 -10.10
CA GLN A 10 20.23 -28.98 -10.01
C GLN A 10 20.77 -28.05 -11.10
N GLN A 11 22.06 -28.18 -11.44
CA GLN A 11 22.65 -27.45 -12.58
C GLN A 11 22.03 -27.88 -13.90
N LEU A 12 21.86 -29.20 -14.12
CA LEU A 12 21.23 -29.71 -15.34
C LEU A 12 19.77 -29.27 -15.49
N LEU A 13 19.01 -29.25 -14.39
CA LEU A 13 17.62 -28.77 -14.40
C LEU A 13 17.54 -27.27 -14.69
N ALA A 14 18.42 -26.45 -14.09
CA ALA A 14 18.48 -25.02 -14.36
C ALA A 14 18.87 -24.75 -15.83
N GLN A 15 19.88 -25.44 -16.33
CA GLN A 15 20.33 -25.35 -17.72
C GLN A 15 19.22 -25.78 -18.70
N ALA A 16 18.54 -26.90 -18.42
CA ALA A 16 17.44 -27.39 -19.25
C ALA A 16 16.29 -26.37 -19.32
N ALA A 17 15.93 -25.78 -18.17
CA ALA A 17 14.88 -24.76 -18.10
C ALA A 17 15.27 -23.49 -18.87
N GLU A 18 16.53 -23.04 -18.78
CA GLU A 18 17.03 -21.88 -19.53
C GLU A 18 17.02 -22.14 -21.04
N GLN A 19 17.48 -23.31 -21.48
CA GLN A 19 17.45 -23.72 -22.89
C GLN A 19 16.01 -23.83 -23.41
N HIS A 20 15.10 -24.39 -22.62
CA HIS A 20 13.69 -24.51 -22.98
C HIS A 20 13.05 -23.13 -23.11
N ALA A 21 13.28 -22.24 -22.14
CA ALA A 21 12.80 -20.86 -22.18
C ALA A 21 13.40 -20.06 -23.36
N GLY A 22 14.66 -20.33 -23.72
CA GLY A 22 15.34 -19.75 -24.87
C GLY A 22 14.91 -20.33 -26.23
N GLY A 23 14.07 -21.36 -26.26
CA GLY A 23 13.57 -21.98 -27.49
C GLY A 23 14.49 -23.03 -28.11
N ASP A 24 15.63 -23.36 -27.48
CA ASP A 24 16.53 -24.44 -27.93
C ASP A 24 16.02 -25.80 -27.43
N LEU A 25 14.96 -26.29 -28.08
CA LEU A 25 14.31 -27.54 -27.70
C LEU A 25 15.25 -28.76 -27.77
N PRO A 26 16.12 -28.91 -28.79
CA PRO A 26 17.08 -30.02 -28.82
C PRO A 26 18.05 -30.02 -27.63
N ALA A 27 18.60 -28.85 -27.26
CA ALA A 27 19.50 -28.75 -26.12
C ALA A 27 18.77 -29.03 -24.80
N ALA A 28 17.57 -28.46 -24.63
CA ALA A 28 16.72 -28.71 -23.45
C ALA A 28 16.40 -30.20 -23.28
N GLU A 29 16.03 -30.89 -24.37
CA GLU A 29 15.78 -32.34 -24.35
C GLU A 29 17.01 -33.14 -23.90
N SER A 30 18.20 -32.78 -24.41
CA SER A 30 19.46 -33.42 -24.01
C SER A 30 19.73 -33.24 -22.51
N SER A 31 19.51 -32.03 -22.00
CA SER A 31 19.71 -31.70 -20.59
C SER A 31 18.69 -32.39 -19.69
N TYR A 32 17.41 -32.42 -20.06
CA TYR A 32 16.37 -33.16 -19.33
C TYR A 32 16.63 -34.67 -19.34
N ARG A 33 17.06 -35.26 -20.46
CA ARG A 33 17.47 -36.67 -20.51
C ARG A 33 18.66 -36.97 -19.62
N SER A 34 19.64 -36.06 -19.57
CA SER A 34 20.81 -36.21 -18.69
C SER A 34 20.39 -36.15 -17.22
N ALA A 35 19.46 -35.26 -16.86
CA ALA A 35 18.86 -35.24 -15.53
C ALA A 35 18.12 -36.55 -15.21
N LEU A 36 17.32 -37.07 -16.14
CA LEU A 36 16.60 -38.35 -15.98
C LEU A 36 17.53 -39.58 -15.93
N ALA A 37 18.72 -39.49 -16.52
CA ALA A 37 19.73 -40.54 -16.42
C ALA A 37 20.39 -40.57 -15.03
N LEU A 38 20.46 -39.43 -14.35
CA LEU A 38 20.93 -39.34 -12.96
C LEU A 38 19.83 -39.72 -11.96
N ASP A 39 18.59 -39.37 -12.25
CA ASP A 39 17.42 -39.69 -11.45
C ASP A 39 16.19 -39.89 -12.35
N ALA A 40 15.78 -41.15 -12.54
CA ALA A 40 14.70 -41.52 -13.45
C ALA A 40 13.31 -41.06 -12.99
N ASP A 41 13.18 -40.70 -11.71
CA ASP A 41 11.96 -40.22 -11.07
C ASP A 41 12.07 -38.73 -10.67
N GLN A 42 12.93 -37.99 -11.37
CA GLN A 42 12.98 -36.54 -11.21
C GLN A 42 11.75 -35.88 -11.87
N ALA A 43 10.82 -35.39 -11.04
CA ALA A 43 9.52 -34.85 -11.48
C ALA A 43 9.61 -33.60 -12.38
N MET A 44 10.49 -32.64 -12.10
CA MET A 44 10.74 -31.46 -12.95
C MET A 44 11.29 -31.85 -14.33
N ALA A 45 12.20 -32.81 -14.41
CA ALA A 45 12.73 -33.26 -15.70
C ALA A 45 11.66 -34.00 -16.51
N LEU A 46 10.84 -34.83 -15.86
CA LEU A 46 9.66 -35.45 -16.49
C LEU A 46 8.66 -34.40 -16.97
N ALA A 47 8.35 -33.39 -16.17
CA ALA A 47 7.45 -32.31 -16.55
C ALA A 47 8.00 -31.48 -17.72
N GLY A 48 9.29 -31.19 -17.72
CA GLY A 48 10.00 -30.51 -18.81
C GLY A 48 9.93 -31.30 -20.13
N MET A 49 10.23 -32.61 -20.08
CA MET A 49 10.06 -33.51 -21.22
C MET A 49 8.62 -33.53 -21.72
N GLY A 50 7.65 -33.57 -20.80
CA GLY A 50 6.23 -33.54 -21.13
C GLY A 50 5.81 -32.26 -21.86
N ALA A 51 6.23 -31.10 -21.36
CA ALA A 51 5.97 -29.81 -21.99
C ALA A 51 6.60 -29.72 -23.40
N LEU A 52 7.82 -30.25 -23.55
CA LEU A 52 8.57 -30.27 -24.81
C LEU A 52 7.89 -31.14 -25.87
N GLU A 53 7.46 -32.35 -25.52
CA GLU A 53 6.69 -33.21 -26.44
C GLU A 53 5.33 -32.59 -26.77
N GLY A 54 4.70 -31.88 -25.83
CA GLY A 54 3.49 -31.09 -26.10
C GLY A 54 3.72 -30.02 -27.18
N GLN A 55 4.79 -29.24 -27.07
CA GLN A 55 5.18 -28.23 -28.07
C GLN A 55 5.47 -28.83 -29.46
N ARG A 56 5.92 -30.09 -29.51
CA ARG A 56 6.15 -30.82 -30.76
C ARG A 56 4.89 -31.43 -31.38
N GLY A 57 3.72 -31.17 -30.81
CA GLY A 57 2.46 -31.76 -31.27
C GLY A 57 2.38 -33.27 -31.02
N ARG A 58 3.05 -33.74 -29.95
CA ARG A 58 3.11 -35.15 -29.54
C ARG A 58 2.38 -35.37 -28.21
N PRO A 59 1.06 -35.18 -28.17
CA PRO A 59 0.32 -35.09 -26.90
C PRO A 59 0.26 -36.43 -26.13
N ALA A 60 0.41 -37.57 -26.81
CA ALA A 60 0.47 -38.88 -26.17
C ALA A 60 1.76 -39.07 -25.34
N GLN A 61 2.91 -38.69 -25.90
CA GLN A 61 4.18 -38.71 -25.17
C GLN A 61 4.17 -37.67 -24.05
N ALA A 62 3.63 -36.48 -24.31
CA ALA A 62 3.46 -35.43 -23.31
C ALA A 62 2.66 -35.92 -22.09
N ALA A 63 1.47 -36.48 -22.32
CA ALA A 63 0.61 -37.00 -21.26
C ALA A 63 1.29 -38.11 -20.45
N HIS A 64 2.07 -38.99 -21.10
CA HIS A 64 2.80 -40.05 -20.40
C HIS A 64 3.84 -39.50 -19.40
N TYR A 65 4.67 -38.55 -19.83
CA TYR A 65 5.66 -37.92 -18.96
C TYR A 65 5.00 -37.12 -17.83
N LEU A 66 3.94 -36.36 -18.15
CA LEU A 66 3.24 -35.52 -17.19
C LEU A 66 2.45 -36.31 -16.16
N ALA A 67 1.85 -37.45 -16.54
CA ALA A 67 1.20 -38.35 -15.60
C ALA A 67 2.19 -38.88 -14.55
N ARG A 68 3.42 -39.22 -14.95
CA ARG A 68 4.48 -39.63 -14.02
C ARG A 68 4.91 -38.46 -13.13
N ALA A 69 5.13 -37.27 -13.70
CA ALA A 69 5.49 -36.07 -12.93
C ALA A 69 4.42 -35.74 -11.86
N CYS A 70 3.13 -35.80 -12.21
CA CYS A 70 2.03 -35.59 -11.28
C CYS A 70 1.95 -36.68 -10.19
N ALA A 71 2.31 -37.92 -10.49
CA ALA A 71 2.32 -38.99 -9.50
C ALA A 71 3.43 -38.80 -8.46
N LEU A 72 4.59 -38.28 -8.89
CA LEU A 72 5.74 -38.00 -8.04
C LEU A 72 5.54 -36.75 -7.19
N GLU A 73 4.98 -35.68 -7.77
CA GLU A 73 4.71 -34.42 -7.09
C GLU A 73 3.25 -33.97 -7.28
N PRO A 74 2.30 -34.60 -6.57
CA PRO A 74 0.87 -34.34 -6.76
C PRO A 74 0.40 -32.96 -6.32
N GLN A 75 1.26 -32.22 -5.59
CA GLN A 75 0.99 -30.86 -5.11
C GLN A 75 1.44 -29.77 -6.10
N MET A 76 2.11 -30.13 -7.20
CA MET A 76 2.55 -29.15 -8.20
C MET A 76 1.43 -28.81 -9.18
N ALA A 77 0.80 -27.64 -8.97
CA ALA A 77 -0.32 -27.16 -9.79
C ALA A 77 0.02 -27.07 -11.29
N MET A 78 1.22 -26.61 -11.62
CA MET A 78 1.68 -26.51 -13.02
C MET A 78 1.78 -27.87 -13.72
N PHE A 79 2.14 -28.95 -13.01
CA PHE A 79 2.19 -30.28 -13.60
C PHE A 79 0.79 -30.77 -13.95
N GLN A 80 -0.17 -30.55 -13.05
CA GLN A 80 -1.58 -30.88 -13.29
C GLN A 80 -2.16 -30.08 -14.47
N HIS A 81 -1.84 -28.80 -14.57
CA HIS A 81 -2.25 -27.95 -15.69
C HIS A 81 -1.70 -28.48 -17.03
N ASN A 82 -0.39 -28.71 -17.11
CA ASN A 82 0.25 -29.22 -18.32
C ASN A 82 -0.30 -30.59 -18.71
N HIS A 83 -0.54 -31.47 -17.73
CA HIS A 83 -1.16 -32.78 -17.96
C HIS A 83 -2.57 -32.64 -18.55
N GLY A 84 -3.39 -31.74 -17.98
CA GLY A 84 -4.72 -31.43 -18.49
C GLY A 84 -4.70 -30.94 -19.93
N GLU A 85 -3.73 -30.09 -20.29
CA GLU A 85 -3.57 -29.60 -21.66
C GLU A 85 -3.17 -30.72 -22.64
N ALA A 86 -2.24 -31.61 -22.25
CA ALA A 86 -1.89 -32.78 -23.07
C ALA A 86 -3.09 -33.72 -23.29
N LEU A 87 -3.88 -33.98 -22.25
CA LEU A 87 -5.11 -34.78 -22.34
C LEU A 87 -6.17 -34.11 -23.21
N ARG A 88 -6.28 -32.77 -23.16
CA ARG A 88 -7.19 -32.00 -24.01
C ARG A 88 -6.82 -32.15 -25.48
N GLN A 89 -5.54 -32.09 -25.83
CA GLN A 89 -5.04 -32.29 -27.18
C GLN A 89 -5.26 -33.73 -27.69
N LEU A 90 -5.30 -34.72 -26.78
CA LEU A 90 -5.68 -36.11 -27.10
C LEU A 90 -7.20 -36.30 -27.27
N GLY A 91 -8.02 -35.29 -26.99
CA GLY A 91 -9.48 -35.41 -27.00
C GLY A 91 -10.05 -36.13 -25.77
N GLN A 92 -9.23 -36.38 -24.74
CA GLN A 92 -9.64 -37.02 -23.48
C GLN A 92 -10.26 -35.98 -22.52
N LEU A 93 -11.34 -35.33 -22.98
CA LEU A 93 -11.91 -34.14 -22.34
C LEU A 93 -12.28 -34.33 -20.85
N PRO A 94 -12.88 -35.44 -20.39
CA PRO A 94 -13.21 -35.61 -18.98
C PRO A 94 -11.98 -35.67 -18.06
N GLN A 95 -10.89 -36.30 -18.54
CA GLN A 95 -9.63 -36.42 -17.79
C GLN A 95 -8.88 -35.08 -17.80
N ALA A 96 -8.92 -34.37 -18.92
CA ALA A 96 -8.39 -33.02 -19.03
C ALA A 96 -9.07 -32.05 -18.05
N GLU A 97 -10.40 -32.08 -17.97
CA GLU A 97 -11.16 -31.26 -17.02
C GLU A 97 -10.78 -31.58 -15.57
N ALA A 98 -10.69 -32.86 -15.21
CA ALA A 98 -10.30 -33.27 -13.86
C ALA A 98 -8.89 -32.77 -13.48
N ALA A 99 -7.93 -32.88 -14.40
CA ALA A 99 -6.57 -32.39 -14.19
C ALA A 99 -6.51 -30.86 -14.05
N LEU A 100 -7.26 -30.11 -14.88
CA LEU A 100 -7.32 -28.65 -14.79
C LEU A 100 -8.00 -28.17 -13.51
N ARG A 101 -9.09 -28.81 -13.09
CA ARG A 101 -9.74 -28.51 -11.80
C ARG A 101 -8.80 -28.80 -10.64
N ARG A 102 -8.03 -29.90 -10.71
CA ARG A 102 -7.01 -30.21 -9.71
C ARG A 102 -5.90 -29.15 -9.66
N ALA A 103 -5.47 -28.65 -10.82
CA ALA A 103 -4.48 -27.56 -10.87
C ALA A 103 -5.00 -26.29 -10.16
N ILE A 104 -6.26 -25.94 -10.38
CA ILE A 104 -6.94 -24.80 -9.75
C ILE A 104 -7.13 -25.01 -8.24
N GLU A 105 -7.44 -26.22 -7.80
CA GLU A 105 -7.53 -26.56 -6.37
C GLU A 105 -6.19 -26.37 -5.65
N LEU A 106 -5.09 -26.70 -6.32
CA LEU A 106 -3.74 -26.56 -5.80
C LEU A 106 -3.27 -25.10 -5.80
N ASP A 107 -3.61 -24.34 -6.85
CA ASP A 107 -3.30 -22.92 -6.97
C ASP A 107 -4.44 -22.18 -7.67
N GLN A 108 -5.26 -21.48 -6.88
CA GLN A 108 -6.36 -20.67 -7.41
C GLN A 108 -5.87 -19.45 -8.20
N GLY A 109 -4.61 -19.03 -8.02
CA GLY A 109 -3.94 -17.97 -8.77
C GLY A 109 -3.32 -18.45 -10.09
N LEU A 110 -3.48 -19.73 -10.45
CA LEU A 110 -2.96 -20.29 -11.68
C LEU A 110 -3.84 -19.93 -12.88
N VAL A 111 -3.66 -18.72 -13.39
CA VAL A 111 -4.35 -18.17 -14.57
C VAL A 111 -4.42 -19.15 -15.76
N PRO A 112 -3.34 -19.81 -16.22
CA PRO A 112 -3.42 -20.70 -17.38
C PRO A 112 -4.40 -21.87 -17.22
N ALA A 113 -4.58 -22.36 -15.98
CA ALA A 113 -5.52 -23.45 -15.71
C ALA A 113 -6.97 -22.97 -15.82
N TRP A 114 -7.27 -21.77 -15.34
CA TRP A 114 -8.57 -21.12 -15.53
C TRP A 114 -8.86 -20.87 -17.02
N ASP A 115 -7.90 -20.33 -17.77
CA ASP A 115 -8.06 -20.07 -19.20
C ASP A 115 -8.37 -21.34 -19.98
N SER A 116 -7.63 -22.42 -19.70
CA SER A 116 -7.81 -23.71 -20.38
C SER A 116 -9.17 -24.35 -20.06
N LEU A 117 -9.58 -24.32 -18.79
CA LEU A 117 -10.88 -24.85 -18.36
C LEU A 117 -12.03 -24.03 -18.93
N MET A 118 -11.88 -22.71 -18.99
CA MET A 118 -12.88 -21.81 -19.58
C MET A 118 -13.02 -22.06 -21.08
N ALA A 119 -11.92 -22.18 -21.82
CA ALA A 119 -11.95 -22.49 -23.26
C ALA A 119 -12.66 -23.83 -23.55
N MET A 120 -12.39 -24.87 -22.75
CA MET A 120 -13.08 -26.16 -22.86
C MET A 120 -14.58 -26.01 -22.59
N THR A 121 -14.96 -25.26 -21.56
CA THR A 121 -16.36 -25.04 -21.17
C THR A 121 -17.11 -24.20 -22.21
N GLN A 122 -16.44 -23.21 -22.83
CA GLN A 122 -16.99 -22.40 -23.92
C GLN A 122 -17.29 -23.26 -25.15
N ALA A 123 -16.37 -24.16 -25.52
CA ALA A 123 -16.60 -25.09 -26.63
C ALA A 123 -17.79 -26.02 -26.34
N ALA A 124 -17.88 -26.56 -25.11
CA ALA A 124 -19.03 -27.38 -24.70
C ALA A 124 -20.35 -26.59 -24.70
N HIS A 125 -20.32 -25.31 -24.30
CA HIS A 125 -21.49 -24.42 -24.32
C HIS A 125 -21.94 -24.16 -25.75
N ALA A 126 -21.03 -23.83 -26.66
CA ALA A 126 -21.33 -23.62 -28.08
C ALA A 126 -21.94 -24.87 -28.73
N GLN A 127 -21.43 -26.06 -28.39
CA GLN A 127 -22.02 -27.34 -28.82
C GLN A 127 -23.44 -27.53 -28.28
N ALA A 128 -23.69 -27.24 -26.99
CA ALA A 128 -25.02 -27.34 -26.40
C ALA A 128 -26.02 -26.37 -27.04
N VAL A 129 -25.60 -25.12 -27.31
CA VAL A 129 -26.39 -24.13 -28.05
C VAL A 129 -26.71 -24.61 -29.47
N GLY A 130 -25.71 -25.11 -30.20
CA GLY A 130 -25.89 -25.66 -31.55
C GLY A 130 -26.83 -26.87 -31.57
N ALA A 131 -26.77 -27.71 -30.54
CA ALA A 131 -27.66 -28.85 -30.33
C ALA A 131 -29.06 -28.46 -29.81
N ARG A 132 -29.30 -27.17 -29.51
CA ARG A 132 -30.52 -26.65 -28.89
C ARG A 132 -30.85 -27.28 -27.52
N ASP A 133 -29.83 -27.76 -26.81
CA ASP A 133 -29.95 -28.24 -25.43
C ASP A 133 -29.89 -27.03 -24.47
N THR A 134 -31.04 -26.38 -24.30
CA THR A 134 -31.16 -25.14 -23.52
C THR A 134 -30.78 -25.31 -22.05
N ARG A 135 -31.13 -26.46 -21.45
CA ARG A 135 -30.79 -26.76 -20.05
C ARG A 135 -29.28 -26.89 -19.87
N ARG A 136 -28.61 -27.64 -20.74
CA ARG A 136 -27.15 -27.79 -20.67
C ARG A 136 -26.44 -26.48 -20.99
N ALA A 137 -26.93 -25.72 -21.97
CA ALA A 137 -26.37 -24.42 -22.32
C ALA A 137 -26.43 -23.46 -21.12
N ASP A 138 -27.55 -23.39 -20.40
CA ASP A 138 -27.73 -22.53 -19.22
C ASP A 138 -26.82 -22.93 -18.04
N VAL A 139 -26.70 -24.24 -17.76
CA VAL A 139 -25.75 -24.75 -16.75
C VAL A 139 -24.31 -24.36 -17.11
N LEU A 140 -23.92 -24.52 -18.38
CA LEU A 140 -22.57 -24.16 -18.82
C LEU A 140 -22.33 -22.65 -18.82
N ALA A 141 -23.34 -21.83 -19.15
CA ALA A 141 -23.26 -20.38 -19.00
C ALA A 141 -23.04 -19.99 -17.53
N THR A 142 -23.68 -20.71 -16.60
CA THR A 142 -23.49 -20.54 -15.16
C THR A 142 -22.08 -20.81 -14.71
N GLU A 143 -21.53 -21.93 -15.15
CA GLU A 143 -20.14 -22.29 -14.88
C GLU A 143 -19.17 -21.27 -15.51
N LEU A 144 -19.42 -20.85 -16.75
CA LEU A 144 -18.57 -19.87 -17.43
C LEU A 144 -18.52 -18.52 -16.71
N SER A 145 -19.64 -17.99 -16.23
CA SER A 145 -19.63 -16.73 -15.49
C SER A 145 -18.86 -16.85 -14.17
N ARG A 146 -18.98 -18.01 -13.49
CA ARG A 146 -18.24 -18.30 -12.25
C ARG A 146 -16.74 -18.44 -12.50
N MET A 147 -16.35 -19.14 -13.57
CA MET A 147 -14.97 -19.27 -14.01
C MET A 147 -14.36 -17.92 -14.39
N ALA A 148 -15.08 -17.09 -15.15
CA ALA A 148 -14.62 -15.75 -15.50
C ALA A 148 -14.43 -14.85 -14.27
N ASN A 149 -15.33 -14.92 -13.28
CA ASN A 149 -15.12 -14.24 -12.00
C ASN A 149 -13.85 -14.72 -11.28
N ASN A 150 -13.62 -16.03 -11.21
CA ASN A 150 -12.46 -16.59 -10.50
C ASN A 150 -11.14 -16.34 -11.23
N LEU A 151 -11.16 -16.34 -12.57
CA LEU A 151 -10.04 -15.86 -13.38
C LEU A 151 -9.72 -14.39 -13.05
N GLY A 152 -10.76 -13.56 -12.88
CA GLY A 152 -10.59 -12.19 -12.42
C GLY A 152 -9.89 -12.10 -11.05
N ASN A 153 -10.27 -12.97 -10.11
CA ASN A 153 -9.60 -13.06 -8.81
C ASN A 153 -8.13 -13.49 -8.94
N ALA A 154 -7.83 -14.45 -9.83
CA ALA A 154 -6.46 -14.90 -10.08
C ALA A 154 -5.59 -13.76 -10.64
N TRP A 155 -6.12 -12.97 -11.57
CA TRP A 155 -5.45 -11.77 -12.09
C TRP A 155 -5.27 -10.69 -11.02
N LEU A 156 -6.27 -10.47 -10.17
CA LEU A 156 -6.22 -9.50 -9.08
C LEU A 156 -5.10 -9.83 -8.08
N VAL A 157 -4.93 -11.10 -7.73
CA VAL A 157 -3.83 -11.58 -6.86
C VAL A 157 -2.47 -11.33 -7.49
N ARG A 158 -2.35 -11.45 -8.82
CA ARG A 158 -1.12 -11.12 -9.57
C ARG A 158 -0.90 -9.61 -9.75
N GLY A 159 -1.85 -8.78 -9.35
CA GLY A 159 -1.79 -7.32 -9.50
C GLY A 159 -2.15 -6.81 -10.91
N ASP A 160 -2.57 -7.67 -11.84
CA ASP A 160 -3.01 -7.25 -13.16
C ASP A 160 -4.49 -6.81 -13.11
N LEU A 161 -4.67 -5.55 -12.73
CA LEU A 161 -5.99 -4.93 -12.57
C LEU A 161 -6.77 -4.83 -13.88
N ALA A 162 -6.07 -4.73 -15.02
CA ALA A 162 -6.69 -4.62 -16.33
C ALA A 162 -7.32 -5.95 -16.74
N GLN A 163 -6.56 -7.05 -16.62
CA GLN A 163 -7.08 -8.38 -16.89
C GLN A 163 -8.16 -8.78 -15.88
N ALA A 164 -7.98 -8.48 -14.58
CA ALA A 164 -8.99 -8.74 -13.57
C ALA A 164 -10.34 -8.08 -13.92
N THR A 165 -10.31 -6.78 -14.21
CA THR A 165 -11.49 -6.00 -14.62
C THR A 165 -12.14 -6.57 -15.89
N SER A 166 -11.34 -6.98 -16.87
CA SER A 166 -11.83 -7.62 -18.09
C SER A 166 -12.58 -8.92 -17.79
N SER A 167 -12.00 -9.81 -16.98
CA SER A 167 -12.62 -11.09 -16.62
C SER A 167 -13.91 -10.92 -15.81
N TYR A 168 -13.98 -9.95 -14.88
CA TYR A 168 -15.23 -9.65 -14.18
C TYR A 168 -16.30 -9.11 -15.14
N ARG A 169 -15.94 -8.22 -16.08
CA ARG A 169 -16.88 -7.73 -17.11
C ARG A 169 -17.35 -8.87 -18.02
N GLN A 170 -16.49 -9.84 -18.36
CA GLN A 170 -16.87 -11.04 -19.09
C GLN A 170 -17.88 -11.88 -18.30
N ALA A 171 -17.65 -12.10 -17.00
CA ALA A 171 -18.59 -12.80 -16.12
C ALA A 171 -19.97 -12.12 -16.15
N LEU A 172 -19.99 -10.79 -16.10
CA LEU A 172 -21.21 -9.98 -16.13
C LEU A 172 -21.88 -9.90 -17.51
N SER A 173 -21.13 -10.04 -18.61
CA SER A 173 -21.74 -10.15 -19.95
C SER A 173 -22.48 -11.48 -20.16
N ILE A 174 -22.03 -12.53 -19.46
CA ILE A 174 -22.69 -13.83 -19.46
C ILE A 174 -23.88 -13.82 -18.49
N ARG A 175 -23.68 -13.27 -17.29
CA ARG A 175 -24.70 -13.15 -16.25
C ARG A 175 -24.72 -11.75 -15.61
N PRO A 176 -25.58 -10.83 -16.07
CA PRO A 176 -25.68 -9.48 -15.52
C PRO A 176 -26.23 -9.38 -14.09
N ASP A 177 -26.90 -10.42 -13.60
CA ASP A 177 -27.48 -10.56 -12.25
C ASP A 177 -26.58 -11.35 -11.29
N TYR A 178 -25.25 -11.35 -11.51
CA TYR A 178 -24.29 -12.01 -10.63
C TYR A 178 -23.67 -11.04 -9.59
N PRO A 179 -24.18 -10.98 -8.34
CA PRO A 179 -23.74 -9.99 -7.35
C PRO A 179 -22.26 -10.11 -6.97
N VAL A 180 -21.73 -11.34 -6.90
CA VAL A 180 -20.31 -11.58 -6.58
C VAL A 180 -19.38 -10.93 -7.60
N ALA A 181 -19.68 -11.10 -8.90
CA ALA A 181 -18.88 -10.48 -9.96
C ALA A 181 -18.98 -8.95 -9.96
N TRP A 182 -20.15 -8.38 -9.63
CA TRP A 182 -20.28 -6.93 -9.44
C TRP A 182 -19.44 -6.39 -8.28
N SER A 183 -19.43 -7.08 -7.14
CA SER A 183 -18.62 -6.68 -5.98
C SER A 183 -17.11 -6.79 -6.26
N ASN A 184 -16.70 -7.88 -6.92
CA ASN A 184 -15.30 -8.08 -7.29
C ASN A 184 -14.84 -7.08 -8.37
N LEU A 185 -15.70 -6.77 -9.34
CA LEU A 185 -15.48 -5.68 -10.28
C LEU A 185 -15.30 -4.35 -9.53
N GLY A 186 -16.18 -4.05 -8.58
CA GLY A 186 -16.07 -2.86 -7.74
C GLY A 186 -14.72 -2.77 -7.00
N ASN A 187 -14.27 -3.86 -6.40
CA ASN A 187 -12.97 -3.88 -5.72
C ASN A 187 -11.78 -3.70 -6.70
N SER A 188 -11.84 -4.33 -7.88
CA SER A 188 -10.81 -4.18 -8.92
C SER A 188 -10.74 -2.74 -9.45
N LEU A 189 -11.89 -2.14 -9.75
CA LEU A 189 -12.01 -0.74 -10.21
C LEU A 189 -11.46 0.23 -9.16
N ARG A 190 -11.77 0.02 -7.87
CA ARG A 190 -11.21 0.79 -6.76
C ARG A 190 -9.69 0.69 -6.74
N HIS A 191 -9.14 -0.52 -6.84
CA HIS A 191 -7.69 -0.71 -6.92
C HIS A 191 -7.08 -0.04 -8.16
N ALA A 192 -7.82 0.11 -9.26
CA ALA A 192 -7.39 0.84 -10.45
C ALA A 192 -7.53 2.37 -10.33
N GLY A 193 -8.15 2.88 -9.26
CA GLY A 193 -8.45 4.31 -9.07
C GLY A 193 -9.80 4.76 -9.64
N GLN A 194 -10.55 3.87 -10.29
CA GLN A 194 -11.89 4.12 -10.83
C GLN A 194 -12.96 4.03 -9.73
N THR A 195 -12.85 4.89 -8.71
CA THR A 195 -13.60 4.77 -7.46
C THR A 195 -15.09 5.15 -7.58
N HIS A 196 -15.48 5.96 -8.57
CA HIS A 196 -16.90 6.25 -8.83
C HIS A 196 -17.55 5.11 -9.63
N GLU A 197 -16.85 4.54 -10.62
CA GLU A 197 -17.33 3.28 -11.24
C GLU A 197 -17.40 2.13 -10.23
N ALA A 198 -16.43 2.05 -9.31
CA ALA A 198 -16.42 1.06 -8.23
C ALA A 198 -17.65 1.19 -7.31
N GLU A 199 -18.03 2.42 -6.95
CA GLU A 199 -19.25 2.69 -6.18
C GLU A 199 -20.48 2.17 -6.94
N ALA A 200 -20.62 2.49 -8.22
CA ALA A 200 -21.75 2.03 -9.03
C ALA A 200 -21.84 0.50 -9.09
N ALA A 201 -20.71 -0.18 -9.26
CA ALA A 201 -20.62 -1.64 -9.26
C ALA A 201 -21.02 -2.23 -7.89
N CYS A 202 -20.54 -1.68 -6.78
CA CYS A 202 -20.89 -2.14 -5.43
C CYS A 202 -22.38 -1.91 -5.14
N ARG A 203 -22.94 -0.75 -5.52
CA ARG A 203 -24.39 -0.49 -5.39
C ARG A 203 -25.22 -1.46 -6.23
N ARG A 204 -24.75 -1.85 -7.41
CA ARG A 204 -25.41 -2.87 -8.24
C ARG A 204 -25.38 -4.24 -7.57
N ALA A 205 -24.25 -4.64 -6.98
CA ALA A 205 -24.15 -5.88 -6.19
C ALA A 205 -25.16 -5.89 -5.03
N ILE A 206 -25.24 -4.79 -4.26
CA ILE A 206 -26.19 -4.64 -3.14
C ILE A 206 -27.65 -4.66 -3.62
N ALA A 207 -27.95 -4.07 -4.78
CA ALA A 207 -29.30 -4.09 -5.33
C ALA A 207 -29.75 -5.49 -5.77
N LEU A 208 -28.81 -6.34 -6.18
CA LEU A 208 -29.06 -7.74 -6.54
C LEU A 208 -29.14 -8.64 -5.31
N ASP A 209 -28.27 -8.40 -4.33
CA ASP A 209 -28.22 -9.12 -3.06
C ASP A 209 -27.94 -8.14 -1.90
N PRO A 210 -29.00 -7.66 -1.21
CA PRO A 210 -28.86 -6.73 -0.10
C PRO A 210 -28.14 -7.30 1.13
N ASP A 211 -28.03 -8.62 1.24
CA ASP A 211 -27.37 -9.31 2.35
C ASP A 211 -25.89 -9.63 2.05
N PHE A 212 -25.39 -9.23 0.88
CA PHE A 212 -24.01 -9.47 0.50
C PHE A 212 -23.02 -8.53 1.23
N ALA A 213 -22.53 -8.97 2.39
CA ALA A 213 -21.65 -8.21 3.27
C ALA A 213 -20.41 -7.62 2.58
N ALA A 214 -19.77 -8.39 1.69
CA ALA A 214 -18.57 -7.94 0.96
C ALA A 214 -18.85 -6.72 0.07
N ALA A 215 -20.04 -6.63 -0.54
CA ALA A 215 -20.40 -5.48 -1.36
C ALA A 215 -20.58 -4.20 -0.53
N TRP A 216 -21.14 -4.30 0.68
CA TRP A 216 -21.22 -3.17 1.62
C TRP A 216 -19.84 -2.70 2.07
N ASN A 217 -18.93 -3.62 2.41
CA ASN A 217 -17.55 -3.26 2.75
C ASN A 217 -16.82 -2.57 1.59
N ASN A 218 -16.97 -3.11 0.37
CA ASN A 218 -16.33 -2.54 -0.83
C ASN A 218 -16.93 -1.17 -1.18
N LEU A 219 -18.24 -0.96 -1.00
CA LEU A 219 -18.88 0.35 -1.12
C LEU A 219 -18.28 1.36 -0.13
N GLY A 220 -18.13 0.97 1.13
CA GLY A 220 -17.49 1.79 2.16
C GLY A 220 -16.09 2.24 1.73
N ASN A 221 -15.25 1.30 1.29
CA ASN A 221 -13.89 1.61 0.81
C ASN A 221 -13.89 2.55 -0.40
N ALA A 222 -14.76 2.31 -1.39
CA ALA A 222 -14.87 3.17 -2.57
C ALA A 222 -15.28 4.62 -2.21
N LEU A 223 -16.22 4.79 -1.28
CA LEU A 223 -16.65 6.11 -0.79
C LEU A 223 -15.55 6.82 0.00
N ILE A 224 -14.82 6.09 0.86
CA ILE A 224 -13.70 6.61 1.64
C ILE A 224 -12.56 7.08 0.72
N GLU A 225 -12.23 6.32 -0.32
CA GLU A 225 -11.21 6.71 -1.32
C GLU A 225 -11.63 7.90 -2.18
N GLN A 226 -12.92 8.21 -2.22
CA GLN A 226 -13.46 9.42 -2.81
C GLN A 226 -13.51 10.61 -1.81
N GLY A 227 -13.06 10.47 -0.56
CA GLY A 227 -13.16 11.50 0.49
C GLY A 227 -14.56 11.65 1.10
N ARG A 228 -15.49 10.73 0.83
CA ARG A 228 -16.90 10.76 1.30
C ARG A 228 -17.06 9.98 2.60
N TYR A 229 -16.31 10.39 3.63
CA TYR A 229 -16.25 9.71 4.92
C TYR A 229 -17.61 9.48 5.61
N PRO A 230 -18.52 10.49 5.69
CA PRO A 230 -19.82 10.31 6.35
C PRO A 230 -20.72 9.26 5.69
N GLU A 231 -20.51 8.98 4.39
CA GLU A 231 -21.27 7.98 3.65
C GLU A 231 -20.59 6.60 3.68
N GLY A 232 -19.24 6.59 3.69
CA GLY A 232 -18.45 5.35 3.67
C GLY A 232 -18.46 4.60 4.99
N VAL A 233 -18.27 5.29 6.13
CA VAL A 233 -18.16 4.64 7.45
C VAL A 233 -19.40 3.81 7.83
N PRO A 234 -20.65 4.29 7.63
CA PRO A 234 -21.85 3.49 7.91
C PRO A 234 -21.95 2.19 7.10
N CYS A 235 -21.28 2.10 5.94
CA CYS A 235 -21.31 0.89 5.12
C CYS A 235 -20.63 -0.30 5.81
N TYR A 236 -19.60 -0.07 6.63
CA TYR A 236 -18.98 -1.15 7.41
C TYR A 236 -19.93 -1.70 8.48
N ALA A 237 -20.78 -0.84 9.06
CA ALA A 237 -21.83 -1.28 9.98
C ALA A 237 -22.88 -2.15 9.28
N GLN A 238 -23.24 -1.80 8.04
CA GLN A 238 -24.13 -2.63 7.24
C GLN A 238 -23.49 -3.99 6.93
N ALA A 239 -22.22 -4.03 6.51
CA ALA A 239 -21.51 -5.28 6.27
C ALA A 239 -21.53 -6.21 7.50
N LEU A 240 -21.25 -5.67 8.70
CA LEU A 240 -21.27 -6.42 9.95
C LEU A 240 -22.67 -6.84 10.41
N ALA A 241 -23.71 -6.07 10.08
CA ALA A 241 -25.08 -6.47 10.35
C ALA A 241 -25.49 -7.70 9.50
N LYS A 242 -24.87 -7.88 8.33
CA LYS A 242 -25.11 -9.04 7.46
C LYS A 242 -24.21 -10.23 7.79
N GLN A 243 -22.95 -9.96 8.12
CA GLN A 243 -21.97 -10.97 8.51
C GLN A 243 -21.15 -10.43 9.70
N PRO A 244 -21.53 -10.76 10.95
CA PRO A 244 -20.85 -10.25 12.15
C PRO A 244 -19.36 -10.59 12.20
N ASP A 245 -18.99 -11.80 11.77
CA ASP A 245 -17.61 -12.28 11.74
C ASP A 245 -16.92 -12.02 10.39
N PHE A 246 -17.04 -10.80 9.86
CA PHE A 246 -16.39 -10.40 8.60
C PHE A 246 -15.10 -9.59 8.89
N PRO A 247 -13.90 -10.20 8.79
CA PRO A 247 -12.65 -9.59 9.28
C PRO A 247 -12.33 -8.23 8.65
N GLU A 248 -12.54 -8.08 7.34
CA GLU A 248 -12.28 -6.84 6.62
C GLU A 248 -13.19 -5.71 7.12
N ALA A 249 -14.47 -5.99 7.34
CA ALA A 249 -15.42 -5.00 7.85
C ALA A 249 -15.17 -4.68 9.34
N LEU A 250 -14.76 -5.66 10.15
CA LEU A 250 -14.33 -5.44 11.54
C LEU A 250 -13.11 -4.51 11.59
N HIS A 251 -12.10 -4.80 10.76
CA HIS A 251 -10.90 -3.97 10.64
C HIS A 251 -11.25 -2.55 10.18
N ASN A 252 -12.03 -2.42 9.10
CA ASN A 252 -12.38 -1.12 8.51
C ASN A 252 -13.27 -0.27 9.43
N ARG A 253 -14.19 -0.89 10.18
CA ARG A 253 -15.00 -0.19 11.19
C ARG A 253 -14.18 0.19 12.43
N GLY A 254 -13.29 -0.69 12.87
CA GLY A 254 -12.39 -0.43 14.00
C GLY A 254 -11.22 0.45 13.57
N SER A 255 -10.02 -0.16 13.56
CA SER A 255 -8.74 0.49 13.25
C SER A 255 -8.81 1.37 11.98
N GLY A 256 -9.31 0.85 10.87
CA GLY A 256 -9.32 1.59 9.60
C GLY A 256 -10.10 2.90 9.67
N SER A 257 -11.17 2.97 10.47
CA SER A 257 -11.96 4.19 10.62
C SER A 257 -11.21 5.27 11.40
N LEU A 258 -10.34 4.89 12.35
CA LEU A 258 -9.55 5.83 13.13
C LEU A 258 -8.60 6.64 12.24
N PHE A 259 -7.92 5.96 11.31
CA PHE A 259 -7.11 6.64 10.29
C PHE A 259 -7.93 7.55 9.39
N ASN A 260 -9.11 7.09 8.94
CA ASN A 260 -9.99 7.87 8.10
C ASN A 260 -10.51 9.15 8.78
N GLN A 261 -10.67 9.14 10.09
CA GLN A 261 -11.14 10.30 10.86
C GLN A 261 -10.10 11.43 10.91
N LEU A 262 -8.80 11.14 10.77
CA LEU A 262 -7.75 12.16 10.70
C LEU A 262 -7.93 13.14 9.53
N PHE A 263 -8.60 12.71 8.46
CA PHE A 263 -8.87 13.53 7.27
C PHE A 263 -10.10 14.44 7.42
N VAL A 264 -10.93 14.22 8.45
CA VAL A 264 -12.23 14.90 8.57
C VAL A 264 -12.07 16.19 9.38
N PRO A 265 -12.31 17.37 8.78
CA PRO A 265 -12.14 18.66 9.46
C PRO A 265 -13.16 18.92 10.57
N LEU A 266 -14.32 18.28 10.50
CA LEU A 266 -15.42 18.50 11.45
C LEU A 266 -15.22 17.75 12.78
N ILE A 267 -14.37 16.73 12.82
CA ILE A 267 -14.09 15.98 14.04
C ILE A 267 -13.02 16.75 14.81
N GLY A 268 -13.30 17.14 16.05
CA GLY A 268 -12.35 17.83 16.92
C GLY A 268 -11.28 16.89 17.50
N ASP A 269 -10.17 17.44 17.99
CA ASP A 269 -9.05 16.62 18.47
C ASP A 269 -9.42 15.82 19.75
N ALA A 270 -10.24 16.38 20.64
CA ALA A 270 -10.74 15.66 21.81
C ALA A 270 -11.67 14.48 21.43
N GLU A 271 -12.48 14.64 20.38
CA GLU A 271 -13.33 13.57 19.86
C GLU A 271 -12.48 12.48 19.21
N LEU A 272 -11.45 12.86 18.43
CA LEU A 272 -10.47 11.92 17.89
C LEU A 272 -9.82 11.11 19.02
N THR A 273 -9.30 11.75 20.06
CA THR A 273 -8.70 11.03 21.20
C THR A 273 -9.70 10.06 21.83
N ALA A 274 -10.94 10.51 22.08
CA ALA A 274 -11.97 9.68 22.69
C ALA A 274 -12.30 8.42 21.86
N VAL A 275 -12.37 8.51 20.52
CA VAL A 275 -12.66 7.34 19.69
C VAL A 275 -11.48 6.36 19.63
N HIS A 276 -10.24 6.84 19.68
CA HIS A 276 -9.06 5.98 19.76
C HIS A 276 -9.01 5.23 21.09
N HIS A 277 -9.32 5.92 22.19
CA HIS A 277 -9.38 5.34 23.52
C HIS A 277 -10.49 4.30 23.64
N ALA A 278 -11.66 4.60 23.09
CA ALA A 278 -12.78 3.65 23.05
C ALA A 278 -12.43 2.37 22.26
N TRP A 279 -11.67 2.51 21.17
CA TRP A 279 -11.14 1.36 20.44
C TRP A 279 -10.11 0.58 21.26
N GLY A 280 -9.16 1.28 21.88
CA GLY A 280 -8.10 0.70 22.70
C GLY A 280 -8.59 -0.02 23.95
N ALA A 281 -9.74 0.38 24.51
CA ALA A 281 -10.37 -0.27 25.66
C ALA A 281 -10.75 -1.75 25.39
N ALA A 282 -10.91 -2.14 24.11
CA ALA A 282 -11.10 -3.54 23.72
C ALA A 282 -9.81 -4.38 23.82
N TYR A 283 -8.66 -3.74 24.00
CA TYR A 283 -7.32 -4.33 24.02
C TYR A 283 -6.54 -3.89 25.26
N PRO A 284 -6.97 -4.27 26.47
CA PRO A 284 -6.33 -3.81 27.70
C PRO A 284 -4.88 -4.30 27.80
N ALA A 285 -3.99 -3.42 28.24
CA ALA A 285 -2.61 -3.79 28.53
C ALA A 285 -2.53 -4.77 29.72
N PRO A 286 -1.54 -5.68 29.72
CA PRO A 286 -1.26 -6.53 30.88
C PRO A 286 -0.87 -5.68 32.10
N ARG A 287 -1.30 -6.09 33.30
CA ARG A 287 -0.98 -5.39 34.56
C ARG A 287 0.50 -5.51 34.91
N ASP A 288 1.01 -6.74 34.91
CA ASP A 288 2.39 -7.09 35.28
C ASP A 288 3.03 -7.94 34.16
N PRO A 289 3.30 -7.34 32.98
CA PRO A 289 4.01 -8.03 31.91
C PRO A 289 5.41 -8.46 32.38
N THR A 290 5.86 -9.62 31.90
CA THR A 290 7.20 -10.14 32.20
C THR A 290 7.99 -10.31 30.92
N TRP A 291 9.27 -9.92 30.96
CA TRP A 291 10.18 -10.04 29.83
C TRP A 291 11.51 -10.62 30.31
N ASN A 292 12.18 -11.37 29.44
CA ASN A 292 13.47 -12.00 29.74
C ASN A 292 14.65 -11.21 29.17
N ASN A 293 14.49 -9.88 29.10
CA ASN A 293 15.51 -8.97 28.61
C ASN A 293 16.56 -8.73 29.69
N THR A 294 17.82 -8.55 29.30
CA THR A 294 18.92 -8.23 30.24
C THR A 294 18.84 -6.75 30.64
N CYS A 295 18.75 -6.47 31.93
CA CYS A 295 18.57 -5.13 32.49
C CYS A 295 19.90 -4.38 32.71
N GLU A 296 20.65 -4.15 31.63
CA GLU A 296 21.90 -3.37 31.66
C GLU A 296 21.73 -2.03 30.94
N PRO A 297 22.14 -0.90 31.53
CA PRO A 297 21.81 0.44 31.00
C PRO A 297 22.55 0.80 29.70
N ASP A 298 23.79 0.35 29.53
CA ASP A 298 24.69 0.79 28.45
C ASP A 298 25.00 -0.29 27.41
N ARG A 299 24.33 -1.46 27.47
CA ARG A 299 24.48 -2.51 26.45
C ARG A 299 23.88 -2.10 25.10
N VAL A 300 24.26 -2.78 24.03
CA VAL A 300 23.59 -2.65 22.72
C VAL A 300 22.10 -2.98 22.87
N LEU A 301 21.24 -2.08 22.37
CA LEU A 301 19.78 -2.25 22.42
C LEU A 301 19.30 -3.02 21.20
N ARG A 302 18.36 -3.95 21.39
CA ARG A 302 17.69 -4.65 20.30
C ARG A 302 16.42 -3.86 19.94
N VAL A 303 16.48 -3.11 18.85
CA VAL A 303 15.37 -2.26 18.40
C VAL A 303 14.70 -2.93 17.21
N ALA A 304 13.40 -3.15 17.30
CA ALA A 304 12.63 -3.74 16.21
C ALA A 304 11.73 -2.73 15.51
N TYR A 305 11.58 -2.88 14.20
CA TYR A 305 10.63 -2.13 13.37
C TYR A 305 9.62 -3.10 12.76
N LEU A 306 8.33 -2.91 13.07
CA LEU A 306 7.23 -3.69 12.51
C LEU A 306 6.50 -2.88 11.45
N SER A 307 6.48 -3.36 10.20
CA SER A 307 5.86 -2.61 9.11
C SER A 307 5.29 -3.48 7.99
N PRO A 308 4.10 -3.15 7.45
CA PRO A 308 3.60 -3.64 6.16
C PRO A 308 4.15 -2.89 4.95
N ASP A 309 4.97 -1.86 5.18
CA ASP A 309 5.38 -0.91 4.16
C ASP A 309 6.90 -0.94 3.87
N PHE A 310 7.58 -2.02 4.24
CA PHE A 310 8.92 -2.34 3.76
C PHE A 310 8.91 -2.78 2.29
N ARG A 311 8.50 -1.86 1.41
CA ARG A 311 8.25 -2.06 -0.02
C ARG A 311 8.28 -0.73 -0.76
N GLU A 312 8.03 -0.73 -2.06
CA GLU A 312 7.77 0.46 -2.86
C GLU A 312 6.51 1.19 -2.35
N HIS A 313 6.75 2.12 -1.42
CA HIS A 313 5.74 2.89 -0.70
C HIS A 313 6.29 4.28 -0.37
N ALA A 314 5.42 5.24 -0.04
CA ALA A 314 5.83 6.60 0.32
C ALA A 314 6.77 6.65 1.54
N MET A 315 6.66 5.67 2.45
CA MET A 315 7.53 5.55 3.63
C MET A 315 9.00 5.30 3.29
N ARG A 316 9.30 4.74 2.11
CA ARG A 316 10.66 4.36 1.70
C ARG A 316 11.69 5.48 1.90
N HIS A 317 11.28 6.72 1.68
CA HIS A 317 12.12 7.91 1.77
C HIS A 317 12.57 8.23 3.20
N PHE A 318 11.91 7.68 4.22
CA PHE A 318 12.18 7.99 5.63
C PHE A 318 12.69 6.76 6.40
N ILE A 319 12.18 5.57 6.07
CA ILE A 319 12.63 4.32 6.70
C ILE A 319 14.02 3.90 6.22
N GLU A 320 14.36 4.19 4.96
CA GLU A 320 15.66 3.82 4.41
C GLU A 320 16.82 4.60 5.04
N PRO A 321 16.75 5.94 5.22
CA PRO A 321 17.69 6.68 6.07
C PRO A 321 17.94 6.04 7.43
N LEU A 322 16.87 5.60 8.10
CA LEU A 322 16.96 5.02 9.44
C LEU A 322 17.77 3.73 9.42
N LEU A 323 17.35 2.77 8.59
CA LEU A 323 18.00 1.47 8.51
C LEU A 323 19.44 1.57 7.97
N ALA A 324 19.73 2.52 7.09
CA ALA A 324 21.07 2.71 6.53
C ALA A 324 22.09 3.27 7.54
N ASN A 325 21.64 4.02 8.56
CA ASN A 325 22.54 4.83 9.40
C ASN A 325 22.62 4.37 10.87
N HIS A 326 21.90 3.32 11.28
CA HIS A 326 22.03 2.77 12.62
C HIS A 326 23.46 2.31 12.92
N ARG A 327 23.93 2.62 14.13
CA ARG A 327 25.26 2.21 14.60
C ARG A 327 25.15 0.89 15.33
N ALA A 328 25.81 -0.14 14.81
CA ALA A 328 25.85 -1.47 15.44
C ALA A 328 26.44 -1.46 16.87
N SER A 329 27.20 -0.43 17.24
CA SER A 329 27.70 -0.23 18.61
C SER A 329 26.62 0.21 19.60
N ASN A 330 25.50 0.74 19.11
CA ASN A 330 24.42 1.32 19.90
C ASN A 330 23.15 0.45 19.82
N VAL A 331 22.83 -0.02 18.61
CA VAL A 331 21.58 -0.71 18.28
C VAL A 331 21.83 -1.93 17.39
N GLU A 332 21.23 -3.07 17.76
CA GLU A 332 20.99 -4.22 16.90
C GLU A 332 19.56 -4.10 16.33
N VAL A 333 19.43 -4.05 15.00
CA VAL A 333 18.14 -3.81 14.34
C VAL A 333 17.48 -5.12 13.92
N VAL A 334 16.17 -5.21 14.19
CA VAL A 334 15.30 -6.32 13.77
C VAL A 334 14.11 -5.79 12.97
N CYS A 335 13.92 -6.26 11.74
CA CYS A 335 12.79 -5.88 10.89
C CYS A 335 11.75 -7.01 10.89
N TYR A 336 10.51 -6.71 11.30
CA TYR A 336 9.35 -7.57 11.12
C TYR A 336 8.54 -7.08 9.91
N ALA A 337 8.74 -7.75 8.78
CA ALA A 337 8.17 -7.39 7.49
C ALA A 337 6.84 -8.10 7.24
N GLN A 338 5.80 -7.31 7.01
CA GLN A 338 4.50 -7.83 6.60
C GLN A 338 4.34 -7.71 5.08
N GLY A 339 4.18 -8.86 4.41
CA GLY A 339 3.98 -8.94 2.97
C GLY A 339 4.44 -10.31 2.43
N PRO A 340 3.89 -10.77 1.29
CA PRO A 340 4.18 -12.10 0.76
C PRO A 340 5.51 -12.18 -0.02
N GLY A 341 6.27 -11.09 -0.17
CA GLY A 341 7.52 -11.10 -0.94
C GLY A 341 8.29 -9.78 -0.93
N ALA A 342 9.42 -9.75 -1.64
CA ALA A 342 10.35 -8.63 -1.70
C ALA A 342 10.38 -7.99 -3.09
N ASP A 343 10.00 -6.71 -3.17
CA ASP A 343 10.28 -5.87 -4.34
C ASP A 343 11.71 -5.32 -4.31
N ASP A 344 12.07 -4.47 -5.27
CA ASP A 344 13.42 -3.94 -5.40
C ASP A 344 13.82 -3.10 -4.18
N HIS A 345 12.89 -2.31 -3.61
CA HIS A 345 13.14 -1.57 -2.40
C HIS A 345 13.30 -2.50 -1.19
N THR A 346 12.44 -3.50 -1.04
CA THR A 346 12.57 -4.49 0.04
C THR A 346 13.93 -5.19 0.00
N ARG A 347 14.40 -5.61 -1.18
CA ARG A 347 15.73 -6.22 -1.33
C ARG A 347 16.85 -5.27 -0.94
N ARG A 348 16.70 -3.99 -1.26
CA ARG A 348 17.63 -2.94 -0.84
C ARG A 348 17.64 -2.75 0.68
N LEU A 349 16.49 -2.79 1.35
CA LEU A 349 16.41 -2.74 2.82
C LEU A 349 17.10 -3.96 3.47
N ILE A 350 16.87 -5.16 2.93
CA ILE A 350 17.51 -6.40 3.41
C ILE A 350 19.05 -6.32 3.25
N ALA A 351 19.54 -5.68 2.19
CA ALA A 351 20.96 -5.55 1.91
C ALA A 351 21.76 -4.75 2.96
N TYR A 352 21.09 -3.99 3.85
CA TYR A 352 21.74 -3.33 4.98
C TYR A 352 22.22 -4.32 6.07
N GLY A 353 21.86 -5.61 5.99
CA GLY A 353 22.42 -6.66 6.83
C GLY A 353 21.78 -6.82 8.21
N HIS A 354 20.61 -6.21 8.42
CA HIS A 354 19.82 -6.34 9.65
C HIS A 354 19.12 -7.70 9.74
N SER A 355 18.66 -8.07 10.95
CA SER A 355 17.83 -9.26 11.11
C SER A 355 16.48 -9.04 10.43
N TRP A 356 16.09 -9.93 9.52
CA TRP A 356 14.87 -9.81 8.72
C TRP A 356 13.91 -10.98 8.96
N ASN A 357 12.68 -10.67 9.39
CA ASN A 357 11.69 -11.66 9.76
C ASN A 357 10.39 -11.40 8.97
N TRP A 358 10.01 -12.35 8.13
CA TRP A 358 8.71 -12.33 7.45
C TRP A 358 7.63 -12.79 8.42
N VAL A 359 6.67 -11.91 8.69
CA VAL A 359 5.57 -12.18 9.65
C VAL A 359 4.22 -12.35 8.97
N HIS A 360 4.20 -12.33 7.64
CA HIS A 360 3.00 -12.61 6.86
C HIS A 360 2.50 -14.04 7.12
N GLY A 361 1.19 -14.18 7.38
CA GLY A 361 0.57 -15.47 7.68
C GLY A 361 0.58 -15.86 9.16
N LEU A 362 1.38 -15.19 10.01
CA LEU A 362 1.30 -15.40 11.46
C LEU A 362 -0.01 -14.84 12.01
N SER A 363 -0.58 -15.52 12.99
CA SER A 363 -1.60 -14.95 13.87
C SER A 363 -1.01 -13.84 14.77
N ASP A 364 -1.88 -13.03 15.38
CA ASP A 364 -1.45 -11.99 16.31
C ASP A 364 -0.69 -12.59 17.52
N ALA A 365 -1.15 -13.74 18.02
CA ALA A 365 -0.52 -14.44 19.12
C ALA A 365 0.88 -14.99 18.76
N GLU A 366 1.03 -15.56 17.57
CA GLU A 366 2.33 -16.05 17.08
C GLU A 366 3.32 -14.91 16.85
N LEU A 367 2.85 -13.79 16.31
CA LEU A 367 3.69 -12.59 16.15
C LEU A 367 4.15 -12.05 17.51
N ALA A 368 3.25 -11.91 18.49
CA ALA A 368 3.60 -11.47 19.83
C ALA A 368 4.61 -12.41 20.50
N ALA A 369 4.37 -13.73 20.44
CA ALA A 369 5.28 -14.72 20.99
C ALA A 369 6.67 -14.68 20.34
N ARG A 370 6.72 -14.46 19.02
CA ARG A 370 7.98 -14.30 18.29
C ARG A 370 8.75 -13.07 18.76
N ILE A 371 8.08 -11.92 18.88
CA ILE A 371 8.70 -10.68 19.36
C ILE A 371 9.28 -10.87 20.77
N THR A 372 8.54 -11.50 21.67
CA THR A 372 9.01 -11.79 23.04
C THR A 372 10.18 -12.78 23.04
N HIS A 373 10.12 -13.84 22.22
CA HIS A 373 11.22 -14.79 22.06
C HIS A 373 12.50 -14.11 21.55
N ASP A 374 12.35 -13.18 20.60
CA ASP A 374 13.45 -12.43 20.03
C ASP A 374 14.02 -11.40 21.01
N ARG A 375 13.47 -11.24 22.23
CA ARG A 375 13.98 -10.36 23.31
C ARG A 375 14.24 -8.94 22.82
N ILE A 376 13.24 -8.39 22.14
CA ILE A 376 13.25 -6.99 21.67
C ILE A 376 13.17 -6.06 22.88
N ASP A 377 14.02 -5.03 22.92
CA ASP A 377 14.04 -4.03 24.00
C ASP A 377 13.06 -2.89 23.70
N ILE A 378 13.10 -2.40 22.46
CA ILE A 378 12.23 -1.35 21.95
C ILE A 378 11.58 -1.87 20.68
N LEU A 379 10.26 -1.97 20.65
CA LEU A 379 9.50 -2.26 19.45
C LEU A 379 8.86 -0.99 18.92
N VAL A 380 9.15 -0.65 17.67
CA VAL A 380 8.59 0.50 16.95
C VAL A 380 7.56 0.00 15.92
N ASP A 381 6.28 0.25 16.19
CA ASP A 381 5.21 0.08 15.22
C ASP A 381 5.27 1.19 14.17
N CYS A 382 5.45 0.80 12.91
CA CYS A 382 5.60 1.73 11.80
C CYS A 382 4.29 1.97 11.03
N ALA A 383 3.16 1.37 11.46
CA ALA A 383 1.90 1.37 10.72
C ALA A 383 0.78 2.13 11.43
N GLY A 384 0.67 2.04 12.76
CA GLY A 384 -0.48 2.49 13.54
C GLY A 384 -1.79 1.94 13.00
N HIS A 385 -2.76 2.79 12.65
CA HIS A 385 -4.06 2.35 12.12
C HIS A 385 -4.13 2.26 10.58
N THR A 386 -3.01 2.35 9.88
CA THR A 386 -2.99 2.26 8.41
C THR A 386 -3.20 0.82 7.91
N ARG A 387 -3.39 0.68 6.60
CA ARG A 387 -3.70 -0.61 5.95
C ARG A 387 -2.59 -1.63 6.21
N GLY A 388 -2.98 -2.83 6.64
CA GLY A 388 -2.03 -3.92 6.90
C GLY A 388 -1.38 -3.87 8.28
N THR A 389 -1.87 -2.99 9.17
CA THR A 389 -1.42 -2.93 10.55
C THR A 389 -1.53 -4.27 11.30
N ARG A 390 -0.65 -4.42 12.29
CA ARG A 390 -0.62 -5.51 13.28
C ARG A 390 -0.70 -4.99 14.71
N ILE A 391 -1.24 -3.79 14.88
CA ILE A 391 -1.30 -3.11 16.18
C ILE A 391 -2.02 -3.94 17.27
N THR A 392 -2.99 -4.78 16.90
CA THR A 392 -3.68 -5.69 17.84
C THR A 392 -2.78 -6.79 18.39
N ALA A 393 -1.78 -7.24 17.63
CA ALA A 393 -0.76 -8.17 18.12
C ALA A 393 0.11 -7.57 19.22
N LEU A 394 0.13 -6.23 19.32
CA LEU A 394 0.94 -5.49 20.28
C LEU A 394 0.24 -5.28 21.61
N ALA A 395 -1.07 -5.58 21.70
CA ALA A 395 -1.88 -5.42 22.92
C ALA A 395 -1.31 -6.18 24.13
N GLY A 396 -0.71 -7.35 23.88
CA GLY A 396 -0.05 -8.16 24.91
C GLY A 396 1.29 -7.59 25.42
N LYS A 397 1.69 -6.40 24.95
CA LYS A 397 2.95 -5.72 25.28
C LYS A 397 4.18 -6.64 25.12
N PRO A 398 4.46 -7.13 23.90
CA PRO A 398 5.46 -8.18 23.67
C PRO A 398 6.92 -7.73 23.87
N ALA A 399 7.18 -6.42 23.96
CA ALA A 399 8.47 -5.83 24.30
C ALA A 399 8.32 -4.86 25.50
N PRO A 400 9.40 -4.62 26.28
CA PRO A 400 9.37 -3.75 27.45
C PRO A 400 8.95 -2.30 27.13
N ILE A 401 9.46 -1.77 26.01
CA ILE A 401 9.15 -0.44 25.52
C ILE A 401 8.51 -0.54 24.15
N MET A 402 7.31 0.01 24.04
CA MET A 402 6.51 0.03 22.82
C MET A 402 6.42 1.47 22.31
N MET A 403 6.77 1.68 21.05
CA MET A 403 6.72 2.99 20.41
C MET A 403 5.92 2.94 19.11
N SER A 404 5.21 4.02 18.77
CA SER A 404 4.63 4.24 17.45
C SER A 404 5.44 5.27 16.67
N TRP A 405 5.62 5.05 15.37
CA TRP A 405 6.29 6.01 14.50
C TRP A 405 5.92 5.91 13.02
N LEU A 406 5.96 7.08 12.39
CA LEU A 406 5.86 7.39 10.97
C LEU A 406 4.54 7.11 10.26
N GLY A 407 4.10 5.86 10.14
CA GLY A 407 2.96 5.53 9.27
C GLY A 407 1.64 6.16 9.72
N TYR A 408 1.52 6.43 11.02
CA TYR A 408 0.31 6.98 11.63
C TYR A 408 0.61 8.24 12.44
N LEU A 409 -0.08 9.34 12.11
CA LEU A 409 0.13 10.66 12.69
C LEU A 409 -0.98 11.02 13.70
N GLY A 410 -1.23 10.13 14.66
CA GLY A 410 -2.26 10.21 15.69
C GLY A 410 -1.85 9.43 16.94
N ASP A 411 -2.60 9.57 18.04
CA ASP A 411 -2.52 8.63 19.17
C ASP A 411 -3.06 7.28 18.69
N THR A 412 -2.39 6.15 18.92
CA THR A 412 -2.99 4.87 18.50
C THR A 412 -4.12 4.43 19.44
N GLY A 413 -4.19 5.02 20.63
CA GLY A 413 -5.14 4.65 21.66
C GLY A 413 -4.89 3.25 22.25
N LEU A 414 -3.86 2.51 21.81
CA LEU A 414 -3.55 1.20 22.35
C LEU A 414 -2.91 1.36 23.74
N PRO A 415 -3.51 0.82 24.83
CA PRO A 415 -2.99 1.02 26.18
C PRO A 415 -1.59 0.46 26.41
N ALA A 416 -1.14 -0.50 25.60
CA ALA A 416 0.17 -1.12 25.70
C ALA A 416 1.30 -0.25 25.09
N MET A 417 0.97 0.77 24.30
CA MET A 417 1.91 1.65 23.61
C MET A 417 2.42 2.74 24.56
N ASP A 418 3.74 2.84 24.75
CA ASP A 418 4.32 3.75 25.76
C ASP A 418 4.58 5.15 25.19
N TYR A 419 5.12 5.21 23.97
CA TYR A 419 5.60 6.45 23.37
C TYR A 419 5.15 6.60 21.92
N ARG A 420 4.96 7.84 21.49
CA ARG A 420 4.90 8.21 20.08
C ARG A 420 6.14 9.02 19.72
N LEU A 421 6.95 8.53 18.79
CA LEU A 421 8.10 9.29 18.30
C LEU A 421 7.63 10.46 17.45
N THR A 422 8.07 11.66 17.82
CA THR A 422 7.62 12.94 17.24
C THR A 422 8.70 14.01 17.34
N ASP A 423 8.38 15.27 17.07
CA ASP A 423 9.25 16.42 17.29
C ASP A 423 8.49 17.64 17.85
N ALA A 424 9.22 18.74 18.05
CA ALA A 424 8.69 19.96 18.63
C ALA A 424 7.79 20.79 17.71
N TRP A 425 7.59 20.38 16.45
CA TRP A 425 6.71 21.09 15.51
C TRP A 425 5.44 20.28 15.22
N VAL A 426 5.56 18.96 15.09
CA VAL A 426 4.39 18.07 15.00
C VAL A 426 3.61 18.08 16.30
N ASP A 427 4.32 17.95 17.43
CA ASP A 427 3.76 18.05 18.77
C ASP A 427 4.50 19.15 19.55
N PRO A 428 4.10 20.43 19.40
CA PRO A 428 4.72 21.53 20.13
C PRO A 428 4.86 21.26 21.63
N PRO A 429 6.01 21.58 22.24
CA PRO A 429 6.18 21.46 23.68
C PRO A 429 5.32 22.52 24.37
N GLY A 430 4.13 22.13 24.84
CA GLY A 430 3.22 23.03 25.52
C GLY A 430 3.45 23.09 27.03
N ALA A 431 3.76 24.28 27.54
CA ALA A 431 3.30 24.73 28.85
C ALA A 431 1.75 24.91 28.89
N ASP A 432 1.08 24.80 27.73
CA ASP A 432 -0.35 25.00 27.52
C ASP A 432 -1.14 23.72 27.16
N MET A 433 -0.53 22.51 27.19
CA MET A 433 -1.35 21.31 27.28
C MET A 433 -1.88 21.26 28.71
N GLU A 434 -3.20 21.44 28.87
CA GLU A 434 -3.81 21.27 30.20
C GLU A 434 -3.43 19.89 30.75
N ALA A 435 -3.20 19.80 32.06
CA ALA A 435 -2.81 18.53 32.70
C ALA A 435 -3.79 17.39 32.36
N GLU A 436 -5.06 17.73 32.11
CA GLU A 436 -6.10 16.81 31.64
C GLU A 436 -5.85 16.30 30.22
N GLU A 437 -5.36 17.12 29.29
CA GLU A 437 -5.08 16.73 27.92
C GLU A 437 -3.87 15.79 27.86
N LYS A 438 -2.85 16.06 28.68
CA LYS A 438 -1.71 15.16 28.89
C LYS A 438 -2.10 13.84 29.57
N ALA A 439 -3.08 13.88 30.49
CA ALA A 439 -3.62 12.68 31.14
C ALA A 439 -4.56 11.86 30.24
N ARG A 440 -5.01 12.45 29.12
CA ARG A 440 -5.88 11.81 28.11
C ARG A 440 -5.11 11.21 26.93
N LEU A 441 -3.77 11.18 26.93
CA LEU A 441 -3.01 10.45 25.91
C LEU A 441 -2.63 9.07 26.45
N HIS A 442 -2.83 8.01 25.65
CA HIS A 442 -2.33 6.68 26.02
C HIS A 442 -0.81 6.61 25.82
N GLU A 443 -0.30 7.27 24.78
CA GLU A 443 1.12 7.33 24.45
C GLU A 443 1.72 8.69 24.81
N VAL A 444 2.92 8.69 25.37
CA VAL A 444 3.66 9.91 25.67
C VAL A 444 4.38 10.40 24.41
N PRO A 445 4.15 11.65 23.94
CA PRO A 445 4.90 12.21 22.82
C PRO A 445 6.39 12.33 23.18
N LEU A 446 7.23 11.50 22.53
CA LEU A 446 8.67 11.44 22.73
C LEU A 446 9.36 12.20 21.60
N ARG A 447 9.76 13.44 21.91
CA ARG A 447 10.28 14.41 20.93
C ARG A 447 11.75 14.14 20.62
N ILE A 448 12.06 13.92 19.35
CA ILE A 448 13.41 13.81 18.83
C ILE A 448 13.93 15.24 18.59
N PRO A 449 15.01 15.65 19.24
CA PRO A 449 15.59 16.98 19.03
C PRO A 449 15.94 17.19 17.55
N GLY A 450 15.58 18.34 16.99
CA GLY A 450 15.92 18.68 15.60
C GLY A 450 15.20 17.85 14.53
N GLY A 451 14.04 17.27 14.82
CA GLY A 451 13.14 16.65 13.83
C GLY A 451 12.93 15.16 14.00
N MET A 452 11.71 14.70 13.68
CA MET A 452 11.30 13.30 13.87
C MET A 452 11.64 12.35 12.73
N LEU A 453 12.24 12.85 11.65
CA LEU A 453 12.55 12.10 10.44
C LEU A 453 13.67 12.77 9.63
N ALA A 454 14.28 11.99 8.74
CA ALA A 454 15.10 12.46 7.63
C ALA A 454 14.53 11.95 6.31
N TYR A 455 14.67 12.74 5.25
CA TYR A 455 14.20 12.45 3.90
C TYR A 455 15.38 12.07 3.00
N ARG A 456 15.30 10.91 2.36
CA ARG A 456 16.14 10.51 1.24
C ARG A 456 15.43 10.81 -0.08
N PRO A 457 15.95 11.75 -0.89
CA PRO A 457 15.34 12.09 -2.17
C PRO A 457 15.34 10.94 -3.18
N HIS A 458 14.52 11.09 -4.21
CA HIS A 458 14.53 10.20 -5.36
C HIS A 458 15.88 10.25 -6.09
N ALA A 459 16.57 9.10 -6.17
CA ALA A 459 17.86 9.00 -6.86
C ALA A 459 17.78 9.37 -8.35
N ALA A 460 16.63 9.13 -8.99
CA ALA A 460 16.36 9.43 -10.39
C ALA A 460 15.48 10.68 -10.59
N ALA A 461 15.45 11.60 -9.61
CA ALA A 461 14.72 12.86 -9.77
C ALA A 461 15.29 13.69 -10.93
N PRO A 462 14.45 14.27 -11.81
CA PRO A 462 14.93 15.19 -12.84
C PRO A 462 15.45 16.50 -12.22
N ASP A 463 16.28 17.22 -12.96
CA ASP A 463 16.70 18.58 -12.59
C ASP A 463 15.52 19.55 -12.52
N ALA A 464 15.54 20.45 -11.55
CA ALA A 464 14.57 21.54 -11.50
C ALA A 464 14.72 22.41 -12.75
N ASN A 465 13.62 22.70 -13.43
CA ASN A 465 13.57 23.61 -14.58
C ASN A 465 13.37 25.07 -14.15
N ASP A 466 13.52 26.00 -15.09
CA ASP A 466 13.18 27.41 -14.92
C ASP A 466 11.72 27.61 -14.47
N LEU A 467 11.45 28.78 -13.88
CA LEU A 467 10.14 29.13 -13.31
C LEU A 467 9.03 29.06 -14.39
N PRO A 468 8.02 28.16 -14.25
CA PRO A 468 7.04 27.91 -15.32
C PRO A 468 6.22 29.13 -15.74
N CYS A 469 5.84 30.00 -14.79
CA CYS A 469 5.04 31.18 -15.10
C CYS A 469 5.75 32.20 -16.00
N GLN A 470 7.09 32.19 -16.09
CA GLN A 470 7.83 33.07 -16.99
C GLN A 470 7.59 32.71 -18.47
N ALA A 471 7.49 31.41 -18.78
CA ALA A 471 7.18 30.94 -20.12
C ALA A 471 5.67 30.98 -20.42
N ARG A 472 4.83 30.67 -19.42
CA ARG A 472 3.37 30.55 -19.58
C ARG A 472 2.61 31.87 -19.43
N GLY A 473 3.20 32.87 -18.80
CA GLY A 473 2.56 34.17 -18.50
C GLY A 473 1.50 34.12 -17.39
N ALA A 474 1.41 33.01 -16.64
CA ALA A 474 0.45 32.84 -15.55
C ALA A 474 0.97 31.87 -14.48
N ILE A 475 0.59 32.12 -13.22
CA ILE A 475 0.93 31.28 -12.07
C ILE A 475 0.15 29.96 -12.12
N THR A 476 0.83 28.85 -11.88
CA THR A 476 0.21 27.54 -11.66
C THR A 476 0.41 27.14 -10.20
N PHE A 477 -0.67 27.18 -9.44
CA PHE A 477 -0.73 26.49 -8.15
C PHE A 477 -0.88 24.99 -8.38
N GLY A 478 -0.36 24.16 -7.49
CA GLY A 478 -0.53 22.72 -7.64
C GLY A 478 -0.52 21.92 -6.34
N SER A 479 -1.18 20.76 -6.36
CA SER A 479 -1.17 19.82 -5.25
C SER A 479 -1.20 18.39 -5.79
N LEU A 480 -0.19 17.59 -5.43
CA LEU A 480 -0.06 16.17 -5.79
C LEU A 480 -0.46 15.25 -4.63
N ASN A 481 -1.15 15.81 -3.63
CA ASN A 481 -1.71 15.06 -2.52
C ASN A 481 -2.82 14.11 -3.00
N ASN A 482 -3.01 13.01 -2.26
CA ASN A 482 -4.16 12.12 -2.47
C ASN A 482 -5.46 12.92 -2.26
N ILE A 483 -6.40 12.82 -3.20
CA ILE A 483 -7.69 13.52 -3.15
C ILE A 483 -8.55 13.22 -1.92
N GLN A 484 -8.26 12.14 -1.19
CA GLN A 484 -8.86 11.88 0.13
C GLN A 484 -8.59 13.02 1.14
N LYS A 485 -7.49 13.76 0.97
CA LYS A 485 -7.17 14.93 1.78
C LYS A 485 -7.96 16.19 1.37
N LEU A 486 -8.61 16.17 0.20
CA LEU A 486 -9.40 17.30 -0.27
C LEU A 486 -10.76 17.32 0.42
N ASN A 487 -11.14 18.47 0.94
CA ASN A 487 -12.45 18.69 1.54
C ASN A 487 -13.06 20.02 1.06
N ARG A 488 -14.31 20.27 1.45
CA ARG A 488 -15.06 21.44 1.00
C ARG A 488 -14.41 22.77 1.42
N GLN A 489 -13.78 22.82 2.60
CA GLN A 489 -13.11 24.03 3.09
C GLN A 489 -11.88 24.35 2.24
N ILE A 490 -11.02 23.36 1.97
CA ILE A 490 -9.87 23.53 1.08
C ILE A 490 -10.32 24.01 -0.30
N VAL A 491 -11.37 23.41 -0.88
CA VAL A 491 -11.86 23.82 -2.20
C VAL A 491 -12.37 25.26 -2.20
N SER A 492 -13.06 25.69 -1.13
CA SER A 492 -13.47 27.08 -0.95
C SER A 492 -12.26 28.02 -0.92
N ASP A 493 -11.24 27.68 -0.13
CA ASP A 493 -10.09 28.54 0.11
C ASP A 493 -9.19 28.63 -1.14
N TRP A 494 -8.98 27.51 -1.83
CA TRP A 494 -8.29 27.49 -3.11
C TRP A 494 -9.09 28.19 -4.22
N ALA A 495 -10.42 28.14 -4.20
CA ALA A 495 -11.23 28.91 -5.12
C ALA A 495 -11.09 30.42 -4.87
N GLN A 496 -11.08 30.85 -3.61
CA GLN A 496 -10.83 32.25 -3.24
C GLN A 496 -9.43 32.72 -3.69
N LEU A 497 -8.41 31.87 -3.52
CA LEU A 497 -7.06 32.12 -4.01
C LEU A 497 -7.03 32.31 -5.55
N LEU A 498 -7.64 31.39 -6.29
CA LEU A 498 -7.70 31.45 -7.76
C LEU A 498 -8.46 32.69 -8.26
N ALA A 499 -9.51 33.11 -7.56
CA ALA A 499 -10.24 34.35 -7.86
C ALA A 499 -9.37 35.60 -7.62
N SER A 500 -8.53 35.57 -6.59
CA SER A 500 -7.65 36.67 -6.19
C SER A 500 -6.40 36.83 -7.05
N VAL A 501 -6.02 35.78 -7.80
CA VAL A 501 -4.90 35.79 -8.76
C VAL A 501 -5.44 35.51 -10.17
N PRO A 502 -5.86 36.56 -10.93
CA PRO A 502 -6.44 36.39 -12.26
C PRO A 502 -5.49 35.65 -13.21
N GLY A 503 -6.05 34.73 -14.00
CA GLY A 503 -5.29 33.91 -14.96
C GLY A 503 -4.53 32.73 -14.37
N SER A 504 -4.37 32.63 -13.05
CA SER A 504 -3.67 31.51 -12.41
C SER A 504 -4.36 30.16 -12.65
N ARG A 505 -3.69 29.02 -12.52
CA ARG A 505 -4.33 27.70 -12.68
C ARG A 505 -4.10 26.86 -11.44
N LEU A 506 -4.92 25.82 -11.26
CA LEU A 506 -4.71 24.81 -10.24
C LEU A 506 -4.51 23.45 -10.91
N LEU A 507 -3.34 22.85 -10.67
CA LEU A 507 -2.99 21.50 -11.13
C LEU A 507 -3.13 20.52 -9.97
N LEU A 508 -4.04 19.55 -10.10
CA LEU A 508 -4.15 18.42 -9.17
C LEU A 508 -3.77 17.13 -9.89
N GLN A 509 -2.95 16.30 -9.24
CA GLN A 509 -2.61 14.98 -9.75
C GLN A 509 -2.75 13.93 -8.67
N SER A 510 -3.58 12.92 -8.91
CA SER A 510 -3.81 11.81 -7.99
C SER A 510 -4.34 10.60 -8.73
N LYS A 511 -4.20 9.42 -8.14
CA LYS A 511 -4.66 8.14 -8.69
C LYS A 511 -6.12 8.17 -9.13
N GLN A 512 -7.02 8.71 -8.31
CA GLN A 512 -8.46 8.69 -8.55
C GLN A 512 -8.92 9.68 -9.63
N LEU A 513 -8.04 10.54 -10.13
CA LEU A 513 -8.35 11.48 -11.22
C LEU A 513 -8.33 10.80 -12.59
N CYS A 514 -8.11 9.48 -12.66
CA CYS A 514 -8.42 8.68 -13.85
C CYS A 514 -9.92 8.44 -14.05
N ASP A 515 -10.74 8.66 -13.02
CA ASP A 515 -12.19 8.46 -13.06
C ASP A 515 -12.92 9.76 -13.45
N SER A 516 -13.66 9.73 -14.55
CA SER A 516 -14.41 10.90 -15.04
C SER A 516 -15.48 11.40 -14.07
N GLY A 517 -16.07 10.51 -13.26
CA GLY A 517 -17.05 10.88 -12.24
C GLY A 517 -16.40 11.66 -11.09
N VAL A 518 -15.22 11.23 -10.65
CA VAL A 518 -14.43 11.96 -9.64
C VAL A 518 -13.98 13.33 -10.17
N VAL A 519 -13.49 13.38 -11.42
CA VAL A 519 -13.11 14.63 -12.10
C VAL A 519 -14.29 15.59 -12.22
N GLY A 520 -15.45 15.09 -12.66
CA GLY A 520 -16.67 15.89 -12.80
C GLY A 520 -17.13 16.48 -11.46
N ARG A 521 -17.09 15.69 -10.39
CA ARG A 521 -17.43 16.14 -9.04
C ARG A 521 -16.48 17.24 -8.54
N ILE A 522 -15.17 17.07 -8.68
CA ILE A 522 -14.20 18.09 -8.25
C ILE A 522 -14.40 19.39 -9.04
N ARG A 523 -14.59 19.31 -10.37
CA ARG A 523 -14.93 20.48 -11.19
C ARG A 523 -16.20 21.18 -10.68
N GLY A 524 -17.26 20.42 -10.45
CA GLY A 524 -18.53 20.95 -9.91
C GLY A 524 -18.37 21.65 -8.55
N MET A 525 -17.49 21.15 -7.67
CA MET A 525 -17.21 21.82 -6.39
C MET A 525 -16.59 23.21 -6.60
N PHE A 526 -15.61 23.33 -7.50
CA PHE A 526 -14.96 24.63 -7.81
C PHE A 526 -15.88 25.57 -8.60
N GLU A 527 -16.69 25.04 -9.52
CA GLU A 527 -17.70 25.82 -10.25
C GLU A 527 -18.73 26.43 -9.29
N ALA A 528 -19.12 25.69 -8.25
CA ALA A 528 -20.02 26.21 -7.20
C ALA A 528 -19.42 27.40 -6.42
N PHE A 529 -18.10 27.57 -6.44
CA PHE A 529 -17.39 28.74 -5.90
C PHE A 529 -16.95 29.74 -7.00
N GLY A 530 -17.50 29.62 -8.22
CA GLY A 530 -17.29 30.58 -9.31
C GLY A 530 -16.00 30.38 -10.11
N ILE A 531 -15.30 29.26 -9.95
CA ILE A 531 -14.08 28.97 -10.71
C ILE A 531 -14.39 28.11 -11.94
N PRO A 532 -14.14 28.60 -13.17
CA PRO A 532 -14.48 27.84 -14.37
C PRO A 532 -13.52 26.66 -14.58
N PRO A 533 -13.99 25.54 -15.18
CA PRO A 533 -13.17 24.33 -15.33
C PRO A 533 -11.86 24.51 -16.10
N ALA A 534 -11.77 25.51 -16.98
CA ALA A 534 -10.55 25.80 -17.74
C ALA A 534 -9.36 26.25 -16.86
N ARG A 535 -9.64 26.65 -15.62
CA ARG A 535 -8.64 27.01 -14.59
C ARG A 535 -8.13 25.78 -13.83
N LEU A 536 -8.75 24.61 -13.99
CA LEU A 536 -8.41 23.37 -13.31
C LEU A 536 -7.78 22.37 -14.27
N ASP A 537 -6.61 21.87 -13.91
CA ASP A 537 -5.91 20.80 -14.59
C ASP A 537 -5.89 19.57 -13.67
N LEU A 538 -6.74 18.59 -13.97
CA LEU A 538 -6.95 17.40 -13.14
C LEU A 538 -6.39 16.19 -13.88
N ARG A 539 -5.33 15.58 -13.35
CA ARG A 539 -4.56 14.55 -14.05
C ARG A 539 -4.50 13.24 -13.25
N PRO A 540 -4.59 12.07 -13.92
CA PRO A 540 -4.36 10.79 -13.26
C PRO A 540 -2.91 10.67 -12.76
N ALA A 541 -2.65 9.70 -11.90
CA ALA A 541 -1.30 9.36 -11.50
C ALA A 541 -0.41 9.02 -12.72
N SER A 542 0.86 9.39 -12.63
CA SER A 542 1.89 9.13 -13.66
C SER A 542 3.10 8.48 -13.00
N ALA A 543 3.78 7.59 -13.73
CA ALA A 543 5.06 7.02 -13.28
C ALA A 543 6.15 8.10 -13.16
N ASP A 544 6.11 9.11 -14.03
CA ASP A 544 7.04 10.26 -14.03
C ASP A 544 6.39 11.50 -13.39
N PHE A 545 5.70 11.31 -12.27
CA PHE A 545 4.97 12.40 -11.62
C PHE A 545 5.86 13.55 -11.11
N LEU A 546 7.16 13.30 -10.87
CA LEU A 546 8.08 14.36 -10.45
C LEU A 546 8.20 15.47 -11.50
N ARG A 547 8.11 15.13 -12.79
CA ARG A 547 8.06 16.13 -13.87
C ARG A 547 6.81 17.00 -13.83
N THR A 548 5.74 16.58 -13.18
CA THR A 548 4.56 17.44 -13.00
C THR A 548 4.91 18.69 -12.19
N TYR A 549 5.87 18.63 -11.27
CA TYR A 549 6.37 19.82 -10.56
C TYR A 549 7.10 20.81 -11.48
N HIS A 550 7.48 20.42 -12.70
CA HIS A 550 7.99 21.35 -13.73
C HIS A 550 6.94 22.30 -14.28
N GLU A 551 5.68 22.11 -13.91
CA GLU A 551 4.57 22.94 -14.33
C GLU A 551 3.96 23.74 -13.18
N ILE A 552 4.46 23.57 -11.95
CA ILE A 552 3.92 24.18 -10.74
C ILE A 552 4.89 25.25 -10.25
N ASP A 553 4.36 26.46 -10.02
CA ASP A 553 5.10 27.58 -9.46
C ASP A 553 5.05 27.56 -7.92
N ILE A 554 3.89 27.23 -7.35
CA ILE A 554 3.65 27.21 -5.89
C ILE A 554 2.83 25.96 -5.55
N ALA A 555 3.33 25.14 -4.64
CA ALA A 555 2.62 23.98 -4.13
C ALA A 555 1.70 24.39 -2.97
N LEU A 556 0.49 23.84 -2.98
CA LEU A 556 -0.55 24.06 -1.98
C LEU A 556 -0.72 22.79 -1.16
N ASP A 557 -0.43 22.87 0.13
CA ASP A 557 -0.69 21.76 1.05
C ASP A 557 -2.16 21.70 1.50
N THR A 558 -2.57 20.56 2.06
CA THR A 558 -3.93 20.27 2.53
C THR A 558 -4.04 20.26 4.05
N TRP A 559 -5.25 20.43 4.61
CA TRP A 559 -5.55 20.34 6.05
C TRP A 559 -6.96 19.76 6.28
N PRO A 560 -7.24 19.04 7.39
CA PRO A 560 -6.43 18.87 8.60
C PRO A 560 -5.35 17.79 8.49
N TYR A 561 -5.20 17.19 7.30
CA TYR A 561 -4.14 16.21 7.01
C TYR A 561 -3.18 16.80 5.98
N GLY A 562 -1.96 17.08 6.42
CA GLY A 562 -0.90 17.70 5.61
C GLY A 562 -0.16 16.74 4.69
N GLY A 563 0.68 17.30 3.84
CA GLY A 563 1.62 16.59 2.99
C GLY A 563 2.71 15.90 3.80
N GLY A 564 3.30 14.86 3.19
CA GLY A 564 4.44 14.14 3.74
C GLY A 564 5.52 14.06 2.67
N ALA A 565 5.69 12.88 2.06
CA ALA A 565 6.56 12.70 0.90
C ALA A 565 6.29 13.73 -0.22
N THR A 566 5.03 14.04 -0.51
CA THR A 566 4.64 15.04 -1.52
C THR A 566 5.15 16.46 -1.23
N THR A 567 5.30 16.83 0.06
CA THR A 567 5.90 18.09 0.47
C THR A 567 7.40 18.05 0.19
N CYS A 568 8.08 16.98 0.61
CA CYS A 568 9.51 16.80 0.32
C CYS A 568 9.80 16.79 -1.19
N ASP A 569 8.96 16.11 -1.99
CA ASP A 569 9.10 16.04 -3.44
C ASP A 569 8.95 17.42 -4.09
N ALA A 570 7.98 18.23 -3.63
CA ALA A 570 7.80 19.60 -4.12
C ALA A 570 9.05 20.45 -3.84
N LEU A 571 9.54 20.43 -2.60
CA LEU A 571 10.74 21.17 -2.20
C LEU A 571 11.96 20.71 -2.99
N TRP A 572 12.14 19.39 -3.15
CA TRP A 572 13.23 18.80 -3.93
C TRP A 572 13.16 19.17 -5.41
N MET A 573 11.96 19.37 -5.96
CA MET A 573 11.75 19.83 -7.33
C MET A 573 11.78 21.36 -7.47
N GLY A 574 12.21 22.10 -6.43
CA GLY A 574 12.33 23.55 -6.47
C GLY A 574 10.98 24.27 -6.43
N VAL A 575 9.96 23.68 -5.80
CA VAL A 575 8.64 24.29 -5.63
C VAL A 575 8.43 24.68 -4.16
N PRO A 576 8.22 25.96 -3.83
CA PRO A 576 7.83 26.36 -2.48
C PRO A 576 6.44 25.82 -2.13
N VAL A 577 6.25 25.41 -0.87
CA VAL A 577 5.00 24.81 -0.38
C VAL A 577 4.40 25.70 0.70
N ILE A 578 3.19 26.21 0.50
CA ILE A 578 2.43 26.89 1.56
C ILE A 578 1.61 25.87 2.34
N THR A 579 1.70 25.89 3.66
CA THR A 579 0.93 25.01 4.55
C THR A 579 0.17 25.76 5.63
N LEU A 580 -0.98 25.22 6.03
CA LEU A 580 -1.72 25.65 7.20
C LEU A 580 -1.41 24.68 8.34
N SER A 581 -0.75 25.18 9.38
CA SER A 581 -0.43 24.41 10.58
C SER A 581 -1.73 24.08 11.32
N GLY A 582 -2.16 22.82 11.24
CA GLY A 582 -3.37 22.36 11.90
C GLY A 582 -3.23 22.30 13.43
N THR A 583 -4.26 21.76 14.09
CA THR A 583 -4.24 21.52 15.54
C THR A 583 -3.66 20.15 15.90
N ARG A 584 -3.85 19.16 15.00
CA ARG A 584 -3.42 17.77 15.18
C ARG A 584 -2.11 17.44 14.47
N ALA A 585 -1.42 16.40 14.96
CA ALA A 585 -0.15 15.92 14.42
C ALA A 585 -0.19 15.66 12.90
N ALA A 586 -1.26 15.01 12.39
CA ALA A 586 -1.45 14.79 10.96
C ALA A 586 -1.47 16.09 10.12
N GLY A 587 -1.89 17.21 10.70
CA GLY A 587 -1.92 18.54 10.07
C GLY A 587 -0.66 19.36 10.31
N ARG A 588 0.33 18.83 11.04
CA ARG A 588 1.59 19.50 11.37
C ARG A 588 2.83 18.79 10.84
N LEU A 589 2.67 17.65 10.15
CA LEU A 589 3.81 17.00 9.50
C LEU A 589 4.49 17.93 8.50
N SER A 590 3.73 18.58 7.61
CA SER A 590 4.30 19.55 6.67
C SER A 590 4.91 20.77 7.36
N THR A 591 4.35 21.21 8.49
CA THR A 591 4.96 22.23 9.35
C THR A 591 6.36 21.81 9.80
N SER A 592 6.52 20.59 10.32
CA SER A 592 7.85 20.06 10.71
C SER A 592 8.80 19.98 9.51
N LEU A 593 8.33 19.44 8.37
CA LEU A 593 9.14 19.33 7.16
C LEU A 593 9.67 20.68 6.66
N LEU A 594 8.84 21.74 6.71
CA LEU A 594 9.25 23.09 6.31
C LEU A 594 10.27 23.69 7.27
N HIS A 595 10.13 23.47 8.58
CA HIS A 595 11.15 23.88 9.55
C HIS A 595 12.47 23.14 9.32
N LEU A 596 12.42 21.84 9.05
CA LEU A 596 13.60 21.03 8.73
C LEU A 596 14.25 21.41 7.40
N ALA A 597 13.46 21.87 6.43
CA ALA A 597 13.93 22.41 5.17
C ALA A 597 14.52 23.83 5.30
N GLY A 598 14.32 24.51 6.44
CA GLY A 598 14.78 25.88 6.66
C GLY A 598 13.85 26.96 6.13
N HIS A 599 12.57 26.64 5.90
CA HIS A 599 11.55 27.54 5.34
C HIS A 599 10.30 27.68 6.22
N PRO A 600 10.43 28.09 7.50
CA PRO A 600 9.27 28.28 8.38
C PRO A 600 8.34 29.41 7.92
N GLU A 601 8.80 30.33 7.08
CA GLU A 601 8.02 31.44 6.54
C GLU A 601 6.85 31.02 5.64
N TRP A 602 6.79 29.75 5.21
CA TRP A 602 5.67 29.21 4.44
C TRP A 602 4.63 28.46 5.29
N VAL A 603 4.80 28.47 6.62
CA VAL A 603 3.84 27.92 7.58
C VAL A 603 2.89 29.02 8.05
N THR A 604 1.59 28.81 7.89
CA THR A 604 0.55 29.75 8.33
C THR A 604 -0.33 29.14 9.42
N GLU A 605 -1.05 29.97 10.18
CA GLU A 605 -1.89 29.51 11.30
C GLU A 605 -3.38 29.55 10.97
N THR A 606 -3.80 30.41 10.03
CA THR A 606 -5.19 30.52 9.61
C THR A 606 -5.35 30.34 8.11
N SER A 607 -6.57 30.01 7.67
CA SER A 607 -6.91 29.90 6.25
C SER A 607 -6.77 31.24 5.52
N SER A 608 -7.09 32.35 6.19
CA SER A 608 -6.86 33.69 5.64
C SER A 608 -5.38 33.95 5.37
N ASP A 609 -4.52 33.65 6.34
CA ASP A 609 -3.07 33.85 6.20
C ASP A 609 -2.48 32.94 5.13
N TYR A 610 -2.97 31.71 5.02
CA TYR A 610 -2.61 30.76 3.96
C TYR A 610 -2.84 31.38 2.57
N ILE A 611 -4.03 31.94 2.34
CA ILE A 611 -4.40 32.56 1.06
C ILE A 611 -3.53 33.80 0.80
N VAL A 612 -3.33 34.65 1.81
CA VAL A 612 -2.52 35.86 1.69
C VAL A 612 -1.07 35.52 1.33
N ALA A 613 -0.46 34.57 2.04
CA ALA A 613 0.91 34.11 1.77
C ALA A 613 1.07 33.59 0.34
N ALA A 614 0.12 32.78 -0.14
CA ALA A 614 0.13 32.28 -1.51
C ALA A 614 -0.02 33.40 -2.56
N ILE A 615 -0.85 34.41 -2.31
CA ILE A 615 -1.00 35.59 -3.19
C ILE A 615 0.28 36.42 -3.22
N GLU A 616 0.89 36.67 -2.06
CA GLU A 616 2.11 37.46 -1.95
C GLU A 616 3.27 36.80 -2.69
N LEU A 617 3.42 35.49 -2.53
CA LEU A 617 4.42 34.71 -3.26
C LEU A 617 4.17 34.73 -4.77
N ALA A 618 2.92 34.58 -5.20
CA ALA A 618 2.51 34.63 -6.61
C ALA A 618 2.79 35.99 -7.29
N ARG A 619 2.89 37.08 -6.53
CA ARG A 619 3.23 38.42 -7.06
C ARG A 619 4.73 38.62 -7.24
N GLN A 620 5.57 37.79 -6.63
CA GLN A 620 7.02 37.98 -6.56
C GLN A 620 7.76 37.04 -7.52
N THR A 621 7.49 37.16 -8.83
CA THR A 621 8.03 36.25 -9.86
C THR A 621 9.56 36.18 -9.91
N ARG A 622 10.27 37.26 -9.55
CA ARG A 622 11.74 37.24 -9.44
C ARG A 622 12.19 36.35 -8.27
N MET A 623 11.59 36.54 -7.10
CA MET A 623 11.87 35.73 -5.91
C MET A 623 11.53 34.26 -6.16
N LEU A 624 10.40 33.97 -6.82
CA LEU A 624 10.03 32.61 -7.20
C LEU A 624 11.07 31.96 -8.12
N ALA A 625 11.69 32.70 -9.03
CA ALA A 625 12.73 32.17 -9.90
C ALA A 625 14.03 31.88 -9.13
N ASP A 626 14.37 32.71 -8.14
CA ASP A 626 15.49 32.46 -7.25
C ASP A 626 15.24 31.23 -6.36
N ILE A 627 14.06 31.13 -5.75
CA ILE A 627 13.63 29.94 -4.99
C ILE A 627 13.72 28.69 -5.89
N ARG A 628 13.18 28.75 -7.11
CA ARG A 628 13.18 27.63 -8.06
C ARG A 628 14.57 27.08 -8.33
N ARG A 629 15.53 27.97 -8.51
CA ARG A 629 16.93 27.64 -8.81
C ARG A 629 17.66 27.07 -7.59
N ASP A 630 17.45 27.66 -6.41
CA ASP A 630 18.32 27.43 -5.26
C ASP A 630 17.76 26.41 -4.25
N LEU A 631 16.43 26.20 -4.22
CA LEU A 631 15.75 25.44 -3.17
C LEU A 631 16.23 23.99 -3.04
N ARG A 632 16.53 23.28 -4.14
CA ARG A 632 17.06 21.90 -4.05
C ARG A 632 18.36 21.84 -3.26
N MET A 633 19.28 22.77 -3.52
CA MET A 633 20.56 22.82 -2.82
C MET A 633 20.37 23.19 -1.35
N GLN A 634 19.42 24.07 -1.05
CA GLN A 634 19.06 24.44 0.32
C GLN A 634 18.51 23.23 1.09
N VAL A 635 17.56 22.49 0.50
CA VAL A 635 16.98 21.26 1.07
C VAL A 635 18.03 20.18 1.28
N GLN A 636 18.94 19.99 0.31
CA GLN A 636 20.01 19.01 0.42
C GLN A 636 20.95 19.32 1.60
N ALA A 637 21.19 20.60 1.88
CA ALA A 637 22.06 21.05 2.97
C ALA A 637 21.35 21.20 4.32
N SER A 638 20.03 21.01 4.37
CA SER A 638 19.23 21.25 5.57
C SER A 638 19.14 20.03 6.49
N ALA A 639 18.57 20.23 7.68
CA ALA A 639 18.31 19.15 8.64
C ALA A 639 17.37 18.07 8.10
N LEU A 640 16.55 18.39 7.09
CA LEU A 640 15.65 17.44 6.44
C LEU A 640 16.41 16.29 5.76
N CYS A 641 17.60 16.54 5.21
CA CYS A 641 18.44 15.52 4.57
C CYS A 641 19.61 15.04 5.46
N ASP A 642 19.70 15.49 6.73
CA ASP A 642 20.70 15.05 7.69
C ASP A 642 20.35 13.67 8.28
N GLU A 643 20.52 12.63 7.47
CA GLU A 643 20.17 11.25 7.85
C GLU A 643 20.97 10.77 9.07
N ALA A 644 22.28 10.97 9.07
CA ALA A 644 23.16 10.47 10.12
C ALA A 644 22.95 11.21 11.44
N GLY A 645 22.73 12.53 11.41
CA GLY A 645 22.41 13.29 12.59
C GLY A 645 21.03 12.95 13.14
N PHE A 646 20.02 12.75 12.28
CA PHE A 646 18.71 12.25 12.71
C PHE A 646 18.82 10.93 13.47
N VAL A 647 19.49 9.92 12.89
CA VAL A 647 19.61 8.60 13.53
C VAL A 647 20.41 8.68 14.83
N SER A 648 21.46 9.49 14.90
CA SER A 648 22.21 9.69 16.15
C SER A 648 21.30 10.23 17.26
N ARG A 649 20.49 11.25 16.97
CA ARG A 649 19.56 11.85 17.96
C ARG A 649 18.45 10.88 18.35
N LEU A 650 17.98 10.05 17.43
CA LEU A 650 17.01 8.99 17.70
C LEU A 650 17.59 7.90 18.61
N GLU A 651 18.83 7.47 18.38
CA GLU A 651 19.51 6.49 19.24
C GLU A 651 19.71 7.03 20.67
N ASP A 652 19.98 8.33 20.84
CA ASP A 652 20.02 8.98 22.15
C ASP A 652 18.65 8.93 22.84
N VAL A 653 17.56 9.16 22.08
CA VAL A 653 16.18 9.03 22.58
C VAL A 653 15.87 7.59 23.00
N TYR A 654 16.26 6.59 22.21
CA TYR A 654 16.13 5.18 22.57
C TYR A 654 16.88 4.85 23.86
N ARG A 655 18.12 5.32 23.99
CA ARG A 655 18.93 5.12 25.19
C ARG A 655 18.29 5.74 26.42
N ALA A 656 17.74 6.96 26.29
CA ALA A 656 17.05 7.63 27.38
C ALA A 656 15.78 6.89 27.81
N ALA A 657 14.97 6.43 26.85
CA ALA A 657 13.78 5.63 27.13
C ALA A 657 14.12 4.31 27.84
N TRP A 658 15.20 3.64 27.41
CA TRP A 658 15.70 2.42 28.06
C TRP A 658 16.10 2.64 29.52
N LYS A 659 16.89 3.70 29.79
CA LYS A 659 17.31 4.03 31.16
C LYS A 659 16.11 4.38 32.04
N HIS A 660 15.14 5.13 31.52
CA HIS A 660 13.90 5.45 32.24
C HIS A 660 13.04 4.22 32.54
N TRP A 661 13.00 3.24 31.64
CA TRP A 661 12.32 1.97 31.90
C TRP A 661 13.02 1.17 33.03
N LEU A 662 14.36 1.09 33.01
CA LEU A 662 15.14 0.43 34.05
C LEU A 662 14.96 1.03 35.45
N GLU A 663 14.69 2.34 35.55
CA GLU A 663 14.41 2.99 36.83
C GLU A 663 13.04 2.62 37.42
N LYS A 664 12.13 2.09 36.59
CA LYS A 664 10.76 1.71 36.96
C LYS A 664 10.55 0.20 37.11
N ALA A 665 11.41 -0.61 36.48
CA ALA A 665 11.40 -2.06 36.53
C ALA A 665 12.11 -2.58 37.79
#